data_AF-K0ZF32-F1
#
_entry.id   AF-K0ZF32-F1
#
_cell.length_a   1.000
_cell.length_b   1.000
_cell.length_c   1.000
_cell.angle_alpha   90.00
_cell.angle_beta   90.00
_cell.angle_gamma   90.00
#
_symmetry.space_group_name_H-M   'P 1'
#
loop_
_entity.id
_entity.type
_entity.pdbx_description
1 polymer ?
#
loop_
_entity_poly.entity_id
_entity_poly.type
_entity_poly.pdbx_seq_one_letter_code
_entity_poly.pdbx_strand_id
1 'polypeptide(L)'
;MDAICNKWKVETGWPDRITLAHPRIGWVKGTNLMGGNDAIVPAAEKAGIHVYDTAEIADELVRLAGAQVRAQAEQAPVDADLTGGLADAKVSLPELAAQVERVSSAPEPEAAAVTIPALPSPRLPRQAVTEWEKVETSLDDMVVIVGAGEVGAWGSARTRLEAERGIEPANLSTNAVIELAWMMGLLTWKDAPAYGWYDQDDELVQEEQIHERFAAEVVARCGIRPFANDSILREGGSNDVTTMFLPNPVTFAVDSRQVADAYKQADPSHTEVFFDGKWQVRKSAGSKVLVPTFVPLTRTVGGQLPEGFDPSRWGIPAGMVEALDRIAVWNLVTAIDAFTSAGFTPEELLNVVHPADVASTQGTGIGGMESLREVFLSRYLGAERPQDILQEALPNVVAAHTMQSYVGGYGSMIHPVGACATAAVSVEEAVDKIALGKADFVIAGGIDDISVESLTGFGDMNATANSQEMADKGIAPRFFSRAGDRRRGGFVEAAGGGTLLLARGSVAAKMGLPVLGVLAYARSFADGAHTSIPAPGLGALAAGRGGTEGHLANVLSKLGLSEDDIAIVSKHDTSTNANDPNEAELHSRLAKALGRSAGNPLYVVSQKSLTGHAKGGAALFQAVGLTQIIASGIIPANQSLDCIDPVMRQWEELVWLREPLALGRPIKAGVLTSLGFGHVSALVVIAHPGAFYERLTSEQGAQAAALWLERANERLAAGESALQRNMRGQARLFAAPVARRFSGDEQVDHEAEAALLLDPTARLKLNGKYL
;
A
#
# COMPACT_ATOMS: atom_id res chain seq x y z
N MET A 1 -10.24 -44.53 -27.98
CA MET A 1 -10.80 -45.03 -26.71
C MET A 1 -11.48 -46.39 -26.89
N ASP A 2 -12.14 -46.67 -28.01
CA ASP A 2 -12.75 -48.00 -28.28
C ASP A 2 -11.78 -49.19 -28.14
N ALA A 3 -10.52 -49.02 -28.57
CA ALA A 3 -9.47 -50.00 -28.35
C ALA A 3 -9.15 -50.23 -26.86
N ILE A 4 -9.29 -49.20 -26.02
CA ILE A 4 -9.08 -49.25 -24.56
C ILE A 4 -10.26 -49.98 -23.89
N CYS A 5 -11.51 -49.71 -24.29
CA CYS A 5 -12.68 -50.45 -23.81
C CYS A 5 -12.62 -51.94 -24.19
N ASN A 6 -12.08 -52.27 -25.37
CA ASN A 6 -11.84 -53.66 -25.77
C ASN A 6 -10.70 -54.31 -24.97
N LYS A 7 -9.58 -53.60 -24.77
CA LYS A 7 -8.45 -54.05 -23.94
C LYS A 7 -8.87 -54.33 -22.50
N TRP A 8 -9.72 -53.50 -21.93
CA TRP A 8 -10.27 -53.70 -20.58
C TRP A 8 -10.89 -55.08 -20.40
N LYS A 9 -11.55 -55.64 -21.43
CA LYS A 9 -12.20 -56.96 -21.36
C LYS A 9 -11.22 -58.14 -21.47
N VAL A 10 -10.04 -57.94 -22.07
CA VAL A 10 -9.15 -59.04 -22.48
C VAL A 10 -7.81 -59.04 -21.74
N GLU A 11 -7.37 -57.89 -21.23
CA GLU A 11 -6.11 -57.76 -20.48
C GLU A 11 -6.34 -58.07 -18.99
N THR A 12 -5.57 -59.02 -18.46
CA THR A 12 -5.63 -59.44 -17.06
C THR A 12 -5.36 -58.28 -16.09
N GLY A 13 -6.20 -58.16 -15.06
CA GLY A 13 -6.05 -57.20 -13.96
C GLY A 13 -6.62 -55.80 -14.21
N TRP A 14 -7.08 -55.49 -15.42
CA TRP A 14 -7.76 -54.22 -15.72
C TRP A 14 -9.17 -54.14 -15.12
N PRO A 15 -10.05 -55.15 -15.28
CA PRO A 15 -11.38 -55.15 -14.67
C PRO A 15 -11.38 -55.07 -13.14
N ASP A 16 -10.31 -55.56 -12.50
CA ASP A 16 -10.20 -55.61 -11.04
C ASP A 16 -9.76 -54.26 -10.42
N ARG A 17 -9.24 -53.32 -11.22
CA ARG A 17 -8.60 -52.08 -10.72
C ARG A 17 -9.14 -50.81 -11.33
N ILE A 18 -9.74 -50.89 -12.50
CA ILE A 18 -10.16 -49.74 -13.31
C ILE A 18 -11.57 -50.01 -13.80
N THR A 19 -12.45 -49.02 -13.76
CA THR A 19 -13.72 -49.03 -14.48
C THR A 19 -13.70 -47.94 -15.55
N LEU A 20 -14.41 -48.15 -16.65
CA LEU A 20 -14.39 -47.22 -17.78
C LEU A 20 -15.79 -46.69 -18.06
N ALA A 21 -15.93 -45.37 -18.10
CA ALA A 21 -17.05 -44.68 -18.71
C ALA A 21 -16.51 -43.84 -19.87
N HIS A 22 -16.95 -44.16 -21.09
CA HIS A 22 -16.49 -43.58 -22.33
C HIS A 22 -17.52 -42.59 -22.87
N PRO A 23 -17.34 -41.28 -22.64
CA PRO A 23 -18.21 -40.26 -23.24
C PRO A 23 -17.82 -39.98 -24.69
N ARG A 24 -18.74 -40.22 -25.62
CA ARG A 24 -18.65 -39.75 -27.00
C ARG A 24 -19.20 -38.33 -27.06
N ILE A 25 -18.36 -37.34 -26.76
CA ILE A 25 -18.76 -35.93 -26.68
C ILE A 25 -18.96 -35.35 -28.09
N GLY A 26 -20.13 -34.76 -28.31
CA GLY A 26 -20.50 -34.06 -29.53
C GLY A 26 -20.07 -32.60 -29.52
N TRP A 27 -20.93 -31.75 -30.06
CA TRP A 27 -20.62 -30.33 -30.20
C TRP A 27 -20.87 -29.57 -28.89
N VAL A 28 -19.83 -28.89 -28.40
CA VAL A 28 -19.90 -27.98 -27.25
C VAL A 28 -19.59 -26.54 -27.69
N LYS A 29 -20.57 -25.63 -27.60
CA LYS A 29 -20.40 -24.21 -27.97
C LYS A 29 -19.57 -23.44 -26.95
N GLY A 30 -18.89 -22.38 -27.37
CA GLY A 30 -18.10 -21.52 -26.48
C GLY A 30 -16.76 -22.11 -26.02
N THR A 31 -16.32 -23.22 -26.62
CA THR A 31 -14.97 -23.77 -26.43
C THR A 31 -14.06 -23.33 -27.57
N ASN A 32 -12.79 -23.04 -27.30
CA ASN A 32 -11.82 -22.69 -28.36
C ASN A 32 -11.55 -23.82 -29.37
N LEU A 33 -12.08 -25.03 -29.15
CA LEU A 33 -11.95 -26.18 -30.04
C LEU A 33 -12.93 -26.10 -31.23
N MET A 34 -14.15 -25.60 -30.99
CA MET A 34 -15.21 -25.50 -32.00
C MET A 34 -15.79 -24.08 -32.11
N GLY A 35 -15.21 -23.08 -31.45
CA GLY A 35 -15.70 -21.70 -31.41
C GLY A 35 -15.81 -21.03 -32.78
N GLY A 36 -14.98 -21.42 -33.75
CA GLY A 36 -15.12 -20.98 -35.15
C GLY A 36 -16.44 -21.43 -35.82
N ASN A 37 -17.12 -22.42 -35.23
CA ASN A 37 -18.41 -22.92 -35.67
C ASN A 37 -19.58 -22.37 -34.83
N ASP A 38 -19.35 -21.53 -33.81
CA ASP A 38 -20.45 -21.05 -32.96
C ASP A 38 -21.52 -20.29 -33.75
N ALA A 39 -21.13 -19.62 -34.85
CA ALA A 39 -22.05 -18.95 -35.77
C ALA A 39 -23.05 -19.89 -36.47
N ILE A 40 -22.71 -21.18 -36.61
CA ILE A 40 -23.56 -22.17 -37.30
C ILE A 40 -24.38 -23.03 -36.34
N VAL A 41 -24.29 -22.78 -35.02
CA VAL A 41 -25.07 -23.49 -33.98
C VAL A 41 -26.58 -23.41 -34.22
N PRO A 42 -27.20 -22.25 -34.53
CA PRO A 42 -28.65 -22.19 -34.77
C PRO A 42 -29.09 -23.04 -35.98
N ALA A 43 -28.22 -23.22 -36.97
CA ALA A 43 -28.48 -24.07 -38.12
C ALA A 43 -28.34 -25.57 -37.77
N ALA A 44 -27.36 -25.92 -36.94
CA ALA A 44 -27.19 -27.27 -36.42
C ALA A 44 -28.37 -27.71 -35.54
N GLU A 45 -28.85 -26.84 -34.65
CA GLU A 45 -30.04 -27.09 -33.82
C GLU A 45 -31.30 -27.29 -34.66
N LYS A 46 -31.49 -26.48 -35.71
CA LYS A 46 -32.58 -26.66 -36.68
C LYS A 46 -32.49 -27.98 -37.46
N ALA A 47 -31.28 -28.49 -37.68
CA ALA A 47 -31.05 -29.79 -38.29
C ALA A 47 -31.22 -30.97 -37.30
N GLY A 48 -31.65 -30.70 -36.07
CA GLY A 48 -31.91 -31.71 -35.05
C GLY A 48 -30.68 -32.13 -34.23
N ILE A 49 -29.56 -31.40 -34.35
CA ILE A 49 -28.35 -31.65 -33.56
C ILE A 49 -28.45 -30.85 -32.27
N HIS A 50 -28.39 -31.52 -31.13
CA HIS A 50 -28.27 -30.85 -29.84
C HIS A 50 -26.82 -30.37 -29.63
N VAL A 51 -26.64 -29.06 -29.50
CA VAL A 51 -25.34 -28.45 -29.20
C VAL A 51 -25.31 -28.11 -27.71
N TYR A 52 -24.41 -28.76 -26.98
CA TYR A 52 -24.25 -28.53 -25.55
C TYR A 52 -23.58 -27.18 -25.29
N ASP A 53 -23.95 -26.52 -24.19
CA ASP A 53 -23.05 -25.54 -23.56
C ASP A 53 -22.05 -26.19 -22.59
N THR A 54 -21.12 -25.39 -22.09
CA THR A 54 -20.05 -25.86 -21.20
C THR A 54 -20.56 -26.35 -19.85
N ALA A 55 -21.70 -25.85 -19.36
CA ALA A 55 -22.31 -26.29 -18.12
C ALA A 55 -23.09 -27.60 -18.33
N GLU A 56 -23.89 -27.69 -19.40
CA GLU A 56 -24.67 -28.86 -19.76
C GLU A 56 -23.77 -30.10 -19.97
N ILE A 57 -22.70 -29.97 -20.75
CA ILE A 57 -21.79 -31.11 -20.96
C ILE A 57 -21.03 -31.46 -19.68
N ALA A 58 -20.70 -30.48 -18.83
CA ALA A 58 -20.07 -30.75 -17.54
C ALA A 58 -20.99 -31.57 -16.63
N ASP A 59 -22.28 -31.25 -16.57
CA ASP A 59 -23.27 -32.02 -15.82
C ASP A 59 -23.40 -33.46 -16.33
N GLU A 60 -23.42 -33.67 -17.65
CA GLU A 60 -23.41 -35.02 -18.24
C GLU A 60 -22.17 -35.81 -17.84
N LEU A 61 -20.98 -35.20 -17.91
CA LEU A 61 -19.72 -35.83 -17.54
C LEU A 61 -19.64 -36.15 -16.05
N VAL A 62 -20.12 -35.25 -15.18
CA VAL A 62 -20.19 -35.49 -13.73
C VAL A 62 -21.17 -36.63 -13.43
N ARG A 63 -22.27 -36.74 -14.17
CA ARG A 63 -23.23 -37.84 -14.02
C ARG A 63 -22.61 -39.20 -14.33
N LEU A 64 -21.67 -39.28 -15.27
CA LEU A 64 -20.90 -40.50 -15.53
C LEU A 64 -20.00 -40.93 -14.36
N ALA A 65 -19.65 -40.00 -13.47
CA ALA A 65 -18.96 -40.31 -12.22
C ALA A 65 -19.90 -40.70 -11.06
N GLY A 66 -21.22 -40.77 -11.31
CA GLY A 66 -22.24 -41.11 -10.31
C GLY A 66 -22.23 -42.59 -9.90
N ALA A 67 -22.77 -42.90 -8.72
CA ALA A 67 -22.74 -44.24 -8.14
C ALA A 67 -23.36 -45.33 -9.04
N GLN A 68 -24.45 -45.00 -9.75
CA GLN A 68 -25.13 -45.93 -10.65
C GLN A 68 -24.27 -46.29 -11.88
N VAL A 69 -23.62 -45.29 -12.50
CA VAL A 69 -22.75 -45.51 -13.66
C VAL A 69 -21.49 -46.24 -13.24
N ARG A 70 -20.94 -45.96 -12.05
CA ARG A 70 -19.81 -46.75 -11.49
C ARG A 70 -20.18 -48.23 -11.31
N ALA A 71 -21.36 -48.52 -10.76
CA ALA A 71 -21.83 -49.90 -10.60
C ALA A 71 -22.04 -50.62 -11.95
N GLN A 72 -22.45 -49.89 -13.00
CA GLN A 72 -22.51 -50.43 -14.36
C GLN A 72 -21.09 -50.66 -14.93
N ALA A 73 -20.19 -49.71 -14.71
CA ALA A 73 -18.81 -49.72 -15.19
C ALA A 73 -17.95 -50.81 -14.53
N GLU A 74 -18.33 -51.30 -13.34
CA GLU A 74 -17.75 -52.50 -12.70
C GLU A 74 -18.06 -53.79 -13.48
N GLN A 75 -19.21 -53.84 -14.17
CA GLN A 75 -19.62 -55.02 -14.93
C GLN A 75 -19.08 -55.01 -16.36
N ALA A 76 -19.09 -53.84 -17.01
CA ALA A 76 -18.55 -53.65 -18.35
C ALA A 76 -18.30 -52.16 -18.62
N PRO A 77 -17.38 -51.78 -19.55
CA PRO A 77 -17.19 -50.39 -19.93
C PRO A 77 -18.52 -49.75 -20.37
N VAL A 78 -18.87 -48.61 -19.78
CA VAL A 78 -20.06 -47.85 -20.14
C VAL A 78 -19.73 -46.98 -21.34
N ASP A 79 -20.49 -47.13 -22.43
CA ASP A 79 -20.42 -46.23 -23.58
C ASP A 79 -21.55 -45.20 -23.46
N ALA A 80 -21.18 -43.93 -23.26
CA ALA A 80 -22.12 -42.83 -23.08
C ALA A 80 -22.16 -41.99 -24.35
N ASP A 81 -23.30 -42.02 -25.04
CA ASP A 81 -23.51 -41.20 -26.23
C ASP A 81 -23.90 -39.77 -25.82
N LEU A 82 -22.93 -38.87 -25.89
CA LEU A 82 -23.11 -37.43 -25.66
C LEU A 82 -22.90 -36.66 -26.96
N THR A 83 -23.18 -37.30 -28.11
CA THR A 83 -22.92 -36.68 -29.42
C THR A 83 -23.98 -35.65 -29.81
N GLY A 84 -25.09 -35.58 -29.07
CA GLY A 84 -26.20 -34.69 -29.39
C GLY A 84 -26.90 -35.04 -30.71
N GLY A 85 -26.80 -36.30 -31.17
CA GLY A 85 -27.34 -36.72 -32.46
C GLY A 85 -26.48 -36.30 -33.67
N LEU A 86 -25.32 -35.67 -33.45
CA LEU A 86 -24.41 -35.25 -34.53
C LEU A 86 -23.95 -36.42 -35.40
N ALA A 87 -23.73 -37.59 -34.80
CA ALA A 87 -23.32 -38.80 -35.52
C ALA A 87 -24.43 -39.35 -36.44
N ASP A 88 -25.70 -39.14 -36.07
CA ASP A 88 -26.87 -39.69 -36.77
C ASP A 88 -27.48 -38.72 -37.79
N ALA A 89 -27.24 -37.41 -37.63
CA ALA A 89 -27.90 -36.37 -38.42
C ALA A 89 -27.51 -36.34 -39.91
N LYS A 90 -26.43 -37.03 -40.33
CA LYS A 90 -25.91 -37.05 -41.72
C LYS A 90 -25.77 -35.66 -42.35
N VAL A 91 -25.45 -34.64 -41.54
CA VAL A 91 -25.33 -33.25 -42.00
C VAL A 91 -23.86 -32.90 -42.25
N SER A 92 -23.58 -32.27 -43.38
CA SER A 92 -22.25 -31.76 -43.71
C SER A 92 -22.04 -30.38 -43.06
N LEU A 93 -21.07 -30.27 -42.14
CA LEU A 93 -20.72 -29.00 -41.49
C LEU A 93 -20.37 -27.87 -42.50
N PRO A 94 -19.62 -28.14 -43.59
CA PRO A 94 -19.43 -27.15 -44.66
C PRO A 94 -20.72 -26.70 -45.35
N GLU A 95 -21.72 -27.57 -45.48
CA GLU A 95 -23.01 -27.20 -46.10
C GLU A 95 -23.87 -26.34 -45.17
N LEU A 96 -23.84 -26.62 -43.86
CA LEU A 96 -24.45 -25.76 -42.83
C LEU A 96 -23.79 -24.38 -42.79
N ALA A 97 -22.45 -24.32 -42.86
CA ALA A 97 -21.71 -23.06 -42.95
C ALA A 97 -22.09 -22.26 -44.21
N ALA A 98 -22.17 -22.93 -45.37
CA ALA A 98 -22.60 -22.29 -46.61
C ALA A 98 -24.07 -21.83 -46.59
N GLN A 99 -24.95 -22.52 -45.85
CA GLN A 99 -26.33 -22.05 -45.64
C GLN A 99 -26.38 -20.80 -44.77
N VAL A 100 -25.58 -20.74 -43.71
CA VAL A 100 -25.50 -19.56 -42.84
C VAL A 100 -24.88 -18.37 -43.58
N GLU A 101 -23.82 -18.57 -44.38
CA GLU A 101 -23.29 -17.50 -45.25
C GLU A 101 -24.32 -16.98 -46.26
N ARG A 102 -25.16 -17.86 -46.83
CA ARG A 102 -26.24 -17.46 -47.76
C ARG A 102 -27.40 -16.75 -47.08
N VAL A 103 -27.65 -17.00 -45.79
CA VAL A 103 -28.70 -16.35 -45.00
C VAL A 103 -28.18 -15.07 -44.32
N SER A 104 -26.88 -14.98 -44.07
CA SER A 104 -26.17 -13.84 -43.47
C SER A 104 -25.96 -12.66 -44.43
N SER A 105 -26.40 -12.74 -45.69
CA SER A 105 -26.42 -11.60 -46.62
C SER A 105 -27.57 -10.61 -46.32
N ALA A 106 -27.92 -10.44 -45.05
CA ALA A 106 -28.83 -9.42 -44.57
C ALA A 106 -28.12 -8.05 -44.59
N PRO A 107 -28.88 -6.93 -44.70
CA PRO A 107 -28.38 -5.64 -45.19
C PRO A 107 -27.31 -5.05 -44.28
N GLU A 108 -26.48 -4.16 -44.85
CA GLU A 108 -25.47 -3.37 -44.15
C GLU A 108 -25.95 -2.97 -42.73
N PRO A 109 -25.11 -3.13 -41.69
CA PRO A 109 -25.50 -2.76 -40.35
C PRO A 109 -25.98 -1.31 -40.38
N GLU A 110 -27.20 -1.04 -39.86
CA GLU A 110 -27.64 0.31 -39.57
C GLU A 110 -26.47 1.05 -38.92
N ALA A 111 -26.07 2.18 -39.51
CA ALA A 111 -24.89 2.94 -39.11
C ALA A 111 -24.81 2.98 -37.58
N ALA A 112 -23.86 2.23 -37.01
CA ALA A 112 -23.67 2.18 -35.58
C ALA A 112 -23.60 3.64 -35.10
N ALA A 113 -24.42 3.97 -34.10
CA ALA A 113 -24.51 5.33 -33.59
C ALA A 113 -23.08 5.88 -33.40
N VAL A 114 -22.79 7.05 -33.97
CA VAL A 114 -21.46 7.65 -33.87
C VAL A 114 -21.16 7.88 -32.39
N THR A 115 -20.33 7.03 -31.81
CA THR A 115 -19.86 7.17 -30.42
C THR A 115 -18.55 7.95 -30.43
N ILE A 116 -18.45 8.96 -29.57
CA ILE A 116 -17.18 9.64 -29.27
C ILE A 116 -16.60 9.05 -27.97
N PRO A 117 -15.28 8.86 -27.87
CA PRO A 117 -14.64 8.49 -26.62
C PRO A 117 -14.99 9.50 -25.52
N ALA A 118 -15.34 9.00 -24.33
CA ALA A 118 -15.64 9.85 -23.19
C ALA A 118 -14.33 10.35 -22.56
N LEU A 119 -14.29 11.64 -22.20
CA LEU A 119 -13.18 12.20 -21.43
C LEU A 119 -13.18 11.66 -19.99
N PRO A 120 -12.03 11.69 -19.30
CA PRO A 120 -11.95 11.31 -17.88
C PRO A 120 -12.96 12.11 -17.05
N SER A 121 -13.79 11.39 -16.28
CA SER A 121 -14.74 12.05 -15.38
C SER A 121 -14.00 12.64 -14.19
N PRO A 122 -14.17 13.93 -13.86
CA PRO A 122 -13.51 14.51 -12.70
C PRO A 122 -13.87 13.77 -11.41
N ARG A 123 -12.87 13.47 -10.59
CA ARG A 123 -13.10 12.94 -9.25
C ARG A 123 -13.64 14.07 -8.37
N LEU A 124 -14.72 13.84 -7.64
CA LEU A 124 -15.29 14.83 -6.72
C LEU A 124 -15.52 14.16 -5.36
N PRO A 125 -14.50 14.12 -4.49
CA PRO A 125 -14.67 13.56 -3.15
C PRO A 125 -15.71 14.34 -2.37
N ARG A 126 -16.50 13.62 -1.55
CA ARG A 126 -17.51 14.21 -0.67
C ARG A 126 -17.32 13.73 0.75
N GLN A 127 -17.65 14.59 1.69
CA GLN A 127 -17.63 14.29 3.11
C GLN A 127 -18.64 13.18 3.41
N ALA A 128 -18.15 12.07 3.96
CA ALA A 128 -19.00 10.98 4.40
C ALA A 128 -19.77 11.41 5.66
N VAL A 129 -21.09 11.28 5.62
CA VAL A 129 -22.00 11.48 6.76
C VAL A 129 -23.05 10.39 6.75
N THR A 130 -23.49 9.98 7.93
CA THR A 130 -24.55 9.00 8.12
C THR A 130 -25.31 9.37 9.38
N GLU A 131 -26.54 8.87 9.51
CA GLU A 131 -27.26 8.92 10.78
C GLU A 131 -26.44 8.25 11.88
N TRP A 132 -26.44 8.89 13.05
CA TRP A 132 -25.59 8.48 14.17
C TRP A 132 -26.35 8.59 15.48
N GLU A 133 -26.00 7.74 16.43
CA GLU A 133 -26.54 7.78 17.79
C GLU A 133 -25.98 8.97 18.57
N LYS A 134 -26.54 9.26 19.74
CA LYS A 134 -26.10 10.41 20.53
C LYS A 134 -24.62 10.27 20.95
N VAL A 135 -23.81 11.29 20.67
CA VAL A 135 -22.41 11.38 21.10
C VAL A 135 -22.26 12.24 22.36
N GLU A 136 -21.62 11.68 23.38
CA GLU A 136 -21.34 12.35 24.66
C GLU A 136 -20.01 13.09 24.65
N THR A 137 -19.02 12.59 23.91
CA THR A 137 -17.69 13.22 23.78
C THR A 137 -17.82 14.61 23.16
N SER A 138 -17.33 15.66 23.84
CA SER A 138 -17.37 17.03 23.35
C SER A 138 -16.49 17.23 22.11
N LEU A 139 -16.70 18.30 21.34
CA LEU A 139 -15.79 18.63 20.24
C LEU A 139 -14.37 18.94 20.73
N ASP A 140 -14.23 19.46 21.95
CA ASP A 140 -12.92 19.75 22.55
C ASP A 140 -12.19 18.48 23.00
N ASP A 141 -12.91 17.42 23.39
CA ASP A 141 -12.32 16.14 23.79
C ASP A 141 -12.18 15.15 22.61
N MET A 142 -12.77 15.46 21.46
CA MET A 142 -12.75 14.60 20.28
C MET A 142 -11.49 14.82 19.46
N VAL A 143 -10.83 13.72 19.06
CA VAL A 143 -9.71 13.75 18.11
C VAL A 143 -10.16 13.19 16.77
N VAL A 144 -9.92 13.95 15.70
CA VAL A 144 -10.36 13.60 14.34
C VAL A 144 -9.19 13.59 13.36
N ILE A 145 -9.27 12.70 12.37
CA ILE A 145 -8.37 12.68 11.21
C ILE A 145 -8.98 13.62 10.17
N VAL A 146 -8.27 14.71 9.83
CA VAL A 146 -8.77 15.75 8.90
C VAL A 146 -8.11 15.71 7.52
N GLY A 147 -7.01 14.96 7.39
CA GLY A 147 -6.29 14.82 6.15
C GLY A 147 -5.38 13.60 6.18
N ALA A 148 -5.12 13.04 5.01
CA ALA A 148 -4.26 11.88 4.83
C ALA A 148 -3.53 11.99 3.50
N GLY A 149 -2.24 11.67 3.51
CA GLY A 149 -1.41 11.54 2.32
C GLY A 149 -0.49 10.35 2.49
N GLU A 150 -0.35 9.55 1.44
CA GLU A 150 0.51 8.36 1.46
C GLU A 150 1.29 8.27 0.16
N VAL A 151 2.44 7.61 0.23
CA VAL A 151 3.18 7.17 -0.94
C VAL A 151 3.62 5.73 -0.68
N GLY A 152 3.35 4.84 -1.63
CA GLY A 152 3.65 3.42 -1.49
C GLY A 152 3.71 2.73 -2.83
N ALA A 153 3.60 1.40 -2.85
CA ALA A 153 3.79 0.62 -4.07
C ALA A 153 2.82 0.96 -5.21
N TRP A 154 1.65 1.54 -4.89
CA TRP A 154 0.64 1.96 -5.85
C TRP A 154 0.50 3.48 -5.95
N GLY A 155 1.55 4.24 -5.60
CA GLY A 155 1.52 5.70 -5.63
C GLY A 155 0.80 6.27 -4.42
N SER A 156 -0.20 7.11 -4.66
CA SER A 156 -0.96 7.85 -3.65
C SER A 156 -2.12 7.03 -3.04
N ALA A 157 -2.77 7.58 -2.02
CA ALA A 157 -3.94 6.96 -1.39
C ALA A 157 -5.12 6.78 -2.35
N ARG A 158 -5.19 7.62 -3.39
CA ARG A 158 -6.26 7.61 -4.39
C ARG A 158 -6.08 6.45 -5.36
N THR A 159 -4.85 6.28 -5.84
CA THR A 159 -4.45 5.26 -6.81
C THR A 159 -4.35 3.88 -6.16
N ARG A 160 -3.85 3.79 -4.93
CA ARG A 160 -3.88 2.57 -4.12
C ARG A 160 -5.30 2.09 -3.79
N LEU A 161 -6.23 3.00 -3.48
CA LEU A 161 -7.65 2.64 -3.27
C LEU A 161 -8.29 2.00 -4.51
N GLU A 162 -7.94 2.47 -5.71
CA GLU A 162 -8.43 1.84 -6.94
C GLU A 162 -7.79 0.46 -7.15
N ALA A 163 -6.49 0.32 -6.88
CA ALA A 163 -5.82 -0.97 -6.93
C ALA A 163 -6.40 -2.01 -5.94
N GLU A 164 -6.84 -1.59 -4.75
CA GLU A 164 -7.54 -2.47 -3.79
C GLU A 164 -8.83 -3.11 -4.33
N ARG A 165 -9.43 -2.54 -5.39
CA ARG A 165 -10.63 -3.09 -6.02
C ARG A 165 -10.32 -4.20 -7.03
N GLY A 166 -9.11 -4.25 -7.57
CA GLY A 166 -8.78 -5.11 -8.72
C GLY A 166 -7.37 -4.87 -9.25
N ILE A 167 -6.46 -5.85 -9.13
CA ILE A 167 -5.13 -5.80 -9.76
C ILE A 167 -4.92 -6.85 -10.86
N GLU A 168 -5.82 -7.81 -11.02
CA GLU A 168 -5.76 -8.77 -12.14
C GLU A 168 -7.16 -9.16 -12.66
N PRO A 169 -7.58 -8.65 -13.85
CA PRO A 169 -6.95 -7.54 -14.55
C PRO A 169 -7.05 -6.25 -13.71
N ALA A 170 -5.98 -5.45 -13.71
CA ALA A 170 -6.01 -4.16 -13.04
C ALA A 170 -7.02 -3.24 -13.75
N ASN A 171 -7.97 -2.69 -13.01
CA ASN A 171 -9.02 -1.84 -13.55
C ASN A 171 -8.92 -0.44 -12.95
N LEU A 172 -7.81 0.25 -13.26
CA LEU A 172 -7.59 1.63 -12.86
C LEU A 172 -8.41 2.58 -13.75
N SER A 173 -8.97 3.62 -13.15
CA SER A 173 -9.63 4.70 -13.88
C SER A 173 -8.61 5.53 -14.67
N THR A 174 -9.07 6.28 -15.68
CA THR A 174 -8.19 7.17 -16.44
C THR A 174 -7.53 8.23 -15.55
N ASN A 175 -8.20 8.71 -14.50
CA ASN A 175 -7.60 9.66 -13.54
C ASN A 175 -6.45 9.01 -12.78
N ALA A 176 -6.61 7.76 -12.33
CA ALA A 176 -5.54 7.04 -11.63
C ALA A 176 -4.35 6.77 -12.56
N VAL A 177 -4.61 6.41 -13.83
CA VAL A 177 -3.56 6.25 -14.85
C VAL A 177 -2.84 7.57 -15.10
N ILE A 178 -3.56 8.69 -15.24
CA ILE A 178 -2.98 10.02 -15.41
C ILE A 178 -2.12 10.42 -14.20
N GLU A 179 -2.62 10.22 -12.97
CA GLU A 179 -1.87 10.54 -11.74
C GLU A 179 -0.58 9.71 -11.63
N LEU A 180 -0.66 8.41 -11.89
CA LEU A 180 0.50 7.51 -11.85
C LEU A 180 1.50 7.83 -12.98
N ALA A 181 1.03 8.02 -14.21
CA ALA A 181 1.89 8.39 -15.33
C ALA A 181 2.60 9.73 -15.10
N TRP A 182 1.89 10.71 -14.52
CA TRP A 182 2.48 12.00 -14.16
C TRP A 182 3.55 11.89 -13.09
N MET A 183 3.30 11.14 -12.00
CA MET A 183 4.30 10.99 -10.94
C MET A 183 5.51 10.15 -11.37
N MET A 184 5.34 9.25 -12.35
CA MET A 184 6.43 8.49 -12.97
C MET A 184 7.20 9.27 -14.04
N GLY A 185 6.75 10.49 -14.37
CA GLY A 185 7.32 11.28 -15.48
C GLY A 185 7.07 10.70 -16.87
N LEU A 186 6.09 9.79 -17.02
CA LEU A 186 5.65 9.26 -18.32
C LEU A 186 4.80 10.28 -19.08
N LEU A 187 4.05 11.10 -18.34
CA LEU A 187 3.25 12.19 -18.90
C LEU A 187 3.61 13.52 -18.25
N THR A 188 3.80 14.54 -19.08
CA THR A 188 4.07 15.91 -18.65
C THR A 188 3.18 16.87 -19.41
N TRP A 189 2.49 17.73 -18.67
CA TRP A 189 1.69 18.79 -19.26
C TRP A 189 2.58 19.89 -19.87
N LYS A 190 2.25 20.37 -21.06
CA LYS A 190 2.92 21.53 -21.67
C LYS A 190 1.92 22.50 -22.29
N ASP A 191 2.31 23.77 -22.31
CA ASP A 191 1.55 24.86 -22.94
C ASP A 191 1.95 25.11 -24.41
N ALA A 192 3.11 24.58 -24.84
CA ALA A 192 3.64 24.70 -26.20
C ALA A 192 4.33 23.39 -26.61
N PRO A 193 4.29 23.00 -27.91
CA PRO A 193 3.70 23.71 -29.05
C PRO A 193 2.16 23.74 -29.10
N ALA A 194 1.49 22.81 -28.41
CA ALA A 194 0.04 22.79 -28.19
C ALA A 194 -0.28 22.51 -26.71
N TYR A 195 -1.40 23.02 -26.22
CA TYR A 195 -1.86 22.79 -24.85
C TYR A 195 -2.29 21.33 -24.67
N GLY A 196 -1.58 20.55 -23.85
CA GLY A 196 -1.91 19.14 -23.65
C GLY A 196 -0.89 18.32 -22.87
N TRP A 197 -1.17 17.03 -22.77
CA TRP A 197 -0.26 16.02 -22.23
C TRP A 197 0.76 15.60 -23.27
N TYR A 198 2.02 15.50 -22.88
CA TYR A 198 3.11 15.01 -23.71
C TYR A 198 3.75 13.80 -23.06
N ASP A 199 4.13 12.83 -23.88
CA ASP A 199 4.91 11.68 -23.43
C ASP A 199 6.42 12.01 -23.35
N GLN A 200 7.23 10.99 -23.07
CA GLN A 200 8.68 11.13 -22.89
C GLN A 200 9.44 11.46 -24.19
N ASP A 201 8.81 11.21 -25.34
CA ASP A 201 9.35 11.53 -26.67
C ASP A 201 8.89 12.92 -27.17
N ASP A 202 8.28 13.72 -26.27
CA ASP A 202 7.70 15.03 -26.57
C ASP A 202 6.57 14.99 -27.61
N GLU A 203 5.85 13.87 -27.72
CA GLU A 203 4.67 13.75 -28.58
C GLU A 203 3.38 14.07 -27.82
N LEU A 204 2.46 14.80 -28.46
CA LEU A 204 1.16 15.16 -27.89
C LEU A 204 0.26 13.93 -27.76
N VAL A 205 -0.23 13.67 -26.56
CA VAL A 205 -1.16 12.59 -26.22
C VAL A 205 -2.55 13.16 -26.00
N GLN A 206 -3.53 12.69 -26.77
CA GLN A 206 -4.94 13.05 -26.55
C GLN A 206 -5.47 12.39 -25.27
N GLU A 207 -6.25 13.12 -24.47
CA GLU A 207 -6.70 12.66 -23.14
C GLU A 207 -7.50 11.35 -23.21
N GLU A 208 -8.33 11.19 -24.24
CA GLU A 208 -9.12 9.99 -24.46
C GLU A 208 -8.28 8.74 -24.78
N GLN A 209 -7.02 8.91 -25.19
CA GLN A 209 -6.09 7.81 -25.51
C GLN A 209 -5.19 7.44 -24.33
N ILE A 210 -5.14 8.24 -23.26
CA ILE A 210 -4.18 8.04 -22.16
C ILE A 210 -4.39 6.68 -21.50
N HIS A 211 -5.64 6.27 -21.25
CA HIS A 211 -5.90 4.98 -20.61
C HIS A 211 -5.39 3.81 -21.47
N GLU A 212 -5.77 3.78 -22.74
CA GLU A 212 -5.36 2.73 -23.69
C GLU A 212 -3.84 2.66 -23.86
N ARG A 213 -3.17 3.82 -23.92
CA ARG A 213 -1.71 3.90 -24.14
C ARG A 213 -0.90 3.56 -22.89
N PHE A 214 -1.31 4.01 -21.70
CA PHE A 214 -0.45 3.99 -20.50
C PHE A 214 -0.88 3.04 -19.40
N ALA A 215 -2.13 2.54 -19.37
CA ALA A 215 -2.62 1.73 -18.25
C ALA A 215 -1.77 0.48 -17.99
N ALA A 216 -1.41 -0.26 -19.04
CA ALA A 216 -0.60 -1.48 -18.91
C ALA A 216 0.81 -1.18 -18.39
N GLU A 217 1.45 -0.12 -18.88
CA GLU A 217 2.79 0.29 -18.46
C GLU A 217 2.80 0.75 -17.00
N VAL A 218 1.84 1.61 -16.62
CA VAL A 218 1.68 2.08 -15.25
C VAL A 218 1.49 0.91 -14.28
N VAL A 219 0.62 -0.05 -14.61
CA VAL A 219 0.39 -1.23 -13.77
C VAL A 219 1.64 -2.10 -13.64
N ALA A 220 2.43 -2.25 -14.71
CA ALA A 220 3.68 -3.00 -14.68
C ALA A 220 4.73 -2.36 -13.74
N ARG A 221 4.78 -1.01 -13.70
CA ARG A 221 5.69 -0.21 -12.86
C ARG A 221 5.24 -0.04 -11.41
N CYS A 222 4.02 -0.48 -11.06
CA CYS A 222 3.44 -0.38 -9.72
C CYS A 222 3.43 -1.72 -8.98
N GLY A 223 3.06 -1.68 -7.70
CA GLY A 223 2.77 -2.81 -6.83
C GLY A 223 3.98 -3.65 -6.44
N ILE A 224 3.72 -4.79 -5.79
CA ILE A 224 4.73 -5.81 -5.49
C ILE A 224 5.24 -6.40 -6.80
N ARG A 225 6.53 -6.25 -7.06
CA ARG A 225 7.18 -6.68 -8.30
C ARG A 225 8.65 -7.00 -8.06
N PRO A 226 9.35 -7.66 -9.01
CA PRO A 226 10.79 -7.81 -8.95
C PRO A 226 11.50 -6.47 -8.74
N PHE A 227 12.60 -6.46 -7.99
CA PHE A 227 13.34 -5.22 -7.74
C PHE A 227 13.86 -4.62 -9.05
N ALA A 228 13.54 -3.34 -9.26
CA ALA A 228 14.18 -2.54 -10.28
C ALA A 228 15.61 -2.21 -9.86
N ASN A 229 16.40 -1.72 -10.80
CA ASN A 229 17.72 -1.18 -10.47
C ASN A 229 17.53 0.16 -9.73
N ASP A 230 17.75 0.16 -8.43
CA ASP A 230 17.57 1.33 -7.56
C ASP A 230 18.75 1.43 -6.59
N SER A 231 19.34 2.62 -6.47
CA SER A 231 20.51 2.85 -5.63
C SER A 231 21.64 1.84 -5.95
N ILE A 232 22.05 1.06 -4.95
CA ILE A 232 23.04 -0.03 -5.03
C ILE A 232 22.48 -1.40 -5.45
N LEU A 233 21.15 -1.54 -5.51
CA LEU A 233 20.47 -2.78 -5.87
C LEU A 233 20.49 -2.91 -7.39
N ARG A 234 21.12 -3.96 -7.91
CA ARG A 234 21.34 -4.16 -9.34
C ARG A 234 21.11 -5.62 -9.71
N GLU A 235 20.30 -5.87 -10.73
CA GLU A 235 20.10 -7.22 -11.31
C GLU A 235 19.74 -8.30 -10.25
N GLY A 236 18.91 -7.93 -9.25
CA GLY A 236 18.51 -8.83 -8.17
C GLY A 236 19.62 -9.14 -7.15
N GLY A 237 20.68 -8.33 -7.11
CA GLY A 237 21.81 -8.45 -6.20
C GLY A 237 22.37 -7.09 -5.79
N SER A 238 23.59 -7.10 -5.25
CA SER A 238 24.34 -5.90 -4.91
C SER A 238 25.84 -6.12 -4.98
N ASN A 239 26.60 -5.04 -5.15
CA ASN A 239 28.05 -5.07 -5.00
C ASN A 239 28.44 -5.17 -3.52
N ASP A 240 29.40 -6.04 -3.24
CA ASP A 240 30.01 -6.27 -1.93
C ASP A 240 31.54 -6.35 -2.06
N VAL A 241 32.27 -6.55 -0.96
CA VAL A 241 33.72 -6.70 -0.94
C VAL A 241 34.12 -8.01 -0.27
N THR A 242 35.01 -8.76 -0.92
CA THR A 242 35.63 -9.94 -0.31
C THR A 242 37.08 -9.68 0.07
N THR A 243 37.53 -10.32 1.14
CA THR A 243 38.93 -10.25 1.57
C THR A 243 39.77 -11.25 0.79
N MET A 244 40.82 -10.77 0.12
CA MET A 244 41.84 -11.60 -0.51
C MET A 244 43.23 -11.25 0.03
N PHE A 245 44.20 -12.15 -0.23
CA PHE A 245 45.59 -11.95 0.15
C PHE A 245 46.47 -11.90 -1.11
N LEU A 246 47.37 -10.92 -1.17
CA LEU A 246 48.26 -10.75 -2.33
C LEU A 246 49.17 -11.97 -2.49
N PRO A 247 49.22 -12.61 -3.67
CA PRO A 247 50.13 -13.74 -3.90
C PRO A 247 51.58 -13.28 -4.11
N ASN A 248 51.77 -12.05 -4.61
CA ASN A 248 53.06 -11.45 -4.90
C ASN A 248 53.10 -10.01 -4.40
N PRO A 249 54.30 -9.46 -4.10
CA PRO A 249 54.43 -8.05 -3.73
C PRO A 249 53.93 -7.10 -4.83
N VAL A 250 53.22 -6.05 -4.44
CA VAL A 250 52.72 -4.99 -5.32
C VAL A 250 53.28 -3.65 -4.86
N THR A 251 53.78 -2.84 -5.79
CA THR A 251 54.27 -1.48 -5.51
C THR A 251 53.44 -0.46 -6.28
N PHE A 252 53.00 0.60 -5.62
CA PHE A 252 52.26 1.70 -6.24
C PHE A 252 52.72 3.06 -5.69
N ALA A 253 52.58 4.09 -6.52
CA ALA A 253 52.96 5.45 -6.17
C ALA A 253 51.83 6.16 -5.42
N VAL A 254 52.18 7.06 -4.50
CA VAL A 254 51.28 7.95 -3.77
C VAL A 254 51.78 9.38 -3.78
N ASP A 255 50.87 10.34 -3.56
CA ASP A 255 51.14 11.77 -3.78
C ASP A 255 52.01 12.41 -2.71
N SER A 256 52.10 11.84 -1.51
CA SER A 256 52.87 12.43 -0.41
C SER A 256 53.45 11.40 0.55
N ARG A 257 54.46 11.82 1.32
CA ARG A 257 55.05 11.00 2.39
C ARG A 257 54.01 10.61 3.42
N GLN A 258 53.14 11.55 3.77
CA GLN A 258 52.10 11.36 4.78
C GLN A 258 51.14 10.23 4.39
N VAL A 259 50.70 10.19 3.13
CA VAL A 259 49.85 9.11 2.62
C VAL A 259 50.60 7.78 2.67
N ALA A 260 51.87 7.77 2.27
CA ALA A 260 52.68 6.56 2.32
C ALA A 260 52.87 6.01 3.75
N ASP A 261 53.13 6.90 4.71
CA ASP A 261 53.24 6.56 6.13
C ASP A 261 51.91 6.05 6.70
N ALA A 262 50.77 6.58 6.25
CA ALA A 262 49.45 6.07 6.65
C ALA A 262 49.26 4.59 6.24
N TYR A 263 49.66 4.21 5.03
CA TYR A 263 49.66 2.80 4.61
C TYR A 263 50.58 1.92 5.48
N LYS A 264 51.77 2.42 5.81
CA LYS A 264 52.70 1.71 6.71
C LYS A 264 52.15 1.56 8.12
N GLN A 265 51.45 2.56 8.64
CA GLN A 265 50.81 2.49 9.96
C GLN A 265 49.64 1.51 10.00
N ALA A 266 48.86 1.41 8.91
CA ALA A 266 47.72 0.51 8.82
C ALA A 266 48.12 -0.98 8.80
N ASP A 267 49.27 -1.31 8.21
CA ASP A 267 49.83 -2.68 8.18
C ASP A 267 51.36 -2.65 8.19
N PRO A 268 51.97 -2.47 9.38
CA PRO A 268 53.42 -2.32 9.50
C PRO A 268 54.20 -3.57 9.08
N SER A 269 53.60 -4.75 9.23
CA SER A 269 54.23 -6.04 8.92
C SER A 269 54.40 -6.31 7.42
N HIS A 270 53.45 -5.85 6.58
CA HIS A 270 53.48 -6.18 5.15
C HIS A 270 53.64 -4.95 4.24
N THR A 271 53.98 -3.79 4.79
CA THR A 271 54.11 -2.55 4.00
C THR A 271 55.52 -1.98 4.09
N GLU A 272 56.14 -1.61 2.97
CA GLU A 272 57.39 -0.85 2.90
C GLU A 272 57.16 0.48 2.18
N VAL A 273 57.85 1.53 2.60
CA VAL A 273 57.71 2.88 2.02
C VAL A 273 59.09 3.45 1.68
N PHE A 274 59.26 3.91 0.45
CA PHE A 274 60.51 4.51 -0.04
C PHE A 274 60.24 5.61 -1.08
N PHE A 275 61.24 6.43 -1.38
CA PHE A 275 61.15 7.49 -2.39
C PHE A 275 61.95 7.11 -3.63
N ASP A 276 61.29 7.10 -4.79
CA ASP A 276 61.90 6.83 -6.09
C ASP A 276 61.21 7.70 -7.16
N GLY A 277 61.59 8.98 -7.21
CA GLY A 277 60.94 10.03 -8.02
C GLY A 277 59.54 10.45 -7.54
N LYS A 278 58.79 9.52 -6.95
CA LYS A 278 57.54 9.71 -6.18
C LYS A 278 57.62 8.86 -4.92
N TRP A 279 56.74 9.12 -3.93
CA TRP A 279 56.60 8.23 -2.79
C TRP A 279 55.98 6.92 -3.24
N GLN A 280 56.59 5.80 -2.88
CA GLN A 280 56.16 4.45 -3.25
C GLN A 280 55.74 3.70 -1.99
N VAL A 281 54.64 2.95 -2.10
CA VAL A 281 54.17 1.99 -1.11
C VAL A 281 54.28 0.60 -1.71
N ARG A 282 55.02 -0.30 -1.06
CA ARG A 282 55.11 -1.71 -1.45
C ARG A 282 54.40 -2.57 -0.42
N LYS A 283 53.36 -3.29 -0.86
CA LYS A 283 52.64 -4.30 -0.08
C LYS A 283 53.24 -5.67 -0.41
N SER A 284 53.71 -6.43 0.58
CA SER A 284 54.30 -7.75 0.37
C SER A 284 53.24 -8.84 0.14
N ALA A 285 53.66 -10.01 -0.35
CA ALA A 285 52.79 -11.18 -0.44
C ALA A 285 52.21 -11.51 0.96
N GLY A 286 50.94 -11.91 1.00
CA GLY A 286 50.18 -12.08 2.25
C GLY A 286 49.51 -10.81 2.76
N SER A 287 49.72 -9.65 2.12
CA SER A 287 48.96 -8.44 2.46
C SER A 287 47.46 -8.63 2.18
N LYS A 288 46.62 -8.20 3.12
CA LYS A 288 45.17 -8.15 2.95
C LYS A 288 44.78 -7.07 1.94
N VAL A 289 43.91 -7.42 1.00
CA VAL A 289 43.25 -6.51 0.05
C VAL A 289 41.76 -6.79 0.02
N LEU A 290 40.96 -5.76 -0.27
CA LEU A 290 39.52 -5.87 -0.51
C LEU A 290 39.28 -5.86 -2.01
N VAL A 291 38.54 -6.84 -2.52
CA VAL A 291 38.20 -6.97 -3.94
C VAL A 291 36.68 -6.92 -4.11
N PRO A 292 36.14 -6.08 -5.00
CA PRO A 292 34.71 -6.05 -5.27
C PRO A 292 34.18 -7.39 -5.78
N THR A 293 33.00 -7.77 -5.33
CA THR A 293 32.26 -8.97 -5.74
C THR A 293 30.79 -8.63 -5.93
N PHE A 294 30.06 -9.42 -6.73
CA PHE A 294 28.61 -9.33 -6.83
C PHE A 294 27.96 -10.45 -6.01
N VAL A 295 26.98 -10.11 -5.17
CA VAL A 295 26.25 -11.06 -4.34
C VAL A 295 24.77 -11.05 -4.75
N PRO A 296 24.23 -12.17 -5.26
CA PRO A 296 22.81 -12.26 -5.58
C PRO A 296 21.97 -12.28 -4.28
N LEU A 297 20.85 -11.57 -4.28
CA LEU A 297 19.91 -11.59 -3.17
C LEU A 297 18.97 -12.80 -3.30
N THR A 298 18.60 -13.36 -2.16
CA THR A 298 17.56 -14.40 -2.06
C THR A 298 16.15 -13.82 -2.08
N ARG A 299 16.03 -12.50 -1.88
CA ARG A 299 14.79 -11.73 -1.86
C ARG A 299 14.88 -10.74 -3.01
N THR A 300 14.19 -11.04 -4.10
CA THR A 300 14.27 -10.28 -5.36
C THR A 300 12.95 -9.58 -5.71
N VAL A 301 11.96 -9.65 -4.84
CA VAL A 301 10.61 -9.09 -5.03
C VAL A 301 10.22 -8.25 -3.81
N GLY A 302 9.67 -7.06 -4.04
CA GLY A 302 9.25 -6.12 -2.99
C GLY A 302 8.22 -5.10 -3.46
N GLY A 303 7.56 -4.45 -2.49
CA GLY A 303 6.64 -3.34 -2.72
C GLY A 303 7.41 -2.03 -2.88
N GLN A 304 7.92 -1.75 -4.07
CA GLN A 304 8.66 -0.52 -4.36
C GLN A 304 7.70 0.58 -4.80
N LEU A 305 8.03 1.85 -4.53
CA LEU A 305 7.32 2.97 -5.15
C LEU A 305 7.23 2.79 -6.68
N PRO A 306 6.22 3.38 -7.34
CA PRO A 306 6.13 3.44 -8.80
C PRO A 306 7.50 3.67 -9.47
N GLU A 307 7.89 2.81 -10.40
CA GLU A 307 9.17 2.97 -11.11
C GLU A 307 9.18 4.29 -11.90
N GLY A 308 10.15 5.15 -11.60
CA GLY A 308 10.22 6.51 -12.14
C GLY A 308 9.56 7.58 -11.26
N PHE A 309 9.10 7.22 -10.06
CA PHE A 309 8.52 8.18 -9.11
C PHE A 309 9.43 9.41 -8.89
N ASP A 310 8.92 10.58 -9.24
CA ASP A 310 9.62 11.85 -9.18
C ASP A 310 8.99 12.77 -8.13
N PRO A 311 9.62 12.93 -6.94
CA PRO A 311 9.08 13.78 -5.88
C PRO A 311 9.10 15.27 -6.22
N SER A 312 9.90 15.71 -7.20
CA SER A 312 9.95 17.13 -7.62
C SER A 312 8.62 17.61 -8.22
N ARG A 313 7.81 16.67 -8.72
CA ARG A 313 6.45 16.89 -9.25
C ARG A 313 5.50 17.52 -8.22
N TRP A 314 5.77 17.38 -6.92
CA TRP A 314 5.02 18.03 -5.84
C TRP A 314 5.48 19.47 -5.53
N GLY A 315 6.43 20.00 -6.31
CA GLY A 315 6.95 21.37 -6.20
C GLY A 315 8.11 21.53 -5.21
N ILE A 316 8.66 20.41 -4.72
CA ILE A 316 9.86 20.37 -3.87
C ILE A 316 11.07 20.80 -4.72
N PRO A 317 11.88 21.77 -4.29
CA PRO A 317 13.05 22.22 -5.05
C PRO A 317 14.06 21.10 -5.28
N ALA A 318 14.65 21.03 -6.48
CA ALA A 318 15.65 20.01 -6.85
C ALA A 318 16.81 19.92 -5.85
N GLY A 319 17.34 21.06 -5.38
CA GLY A 319 18.40 21.06 -4.37
C GLY A 319 18.01 20.44 -3.03
N MET A 320 16.71 20.44 -2.66
CA MET A 320 16.24 19.68 -1.50
C MET A 320 16.13 18.19 -1.82
N VAL A 321 15.64 17.83 -3.02
CA VAL A 321 15.56 16.43 -3.45
C VAL A 321 16.95 15.77 -3.46
N GLU A 322 17.99 16.52 -3.84
CA GLU A 322 19.37 16.04 -3.88
C GLU A 322 20.07 16.01 -2.52
N ALA A 323 19.74 16.94 -1.60
CA ALA A 323 20.45 17.09 -0.33
C ALA A 323 19.89 16.21 0.80
N LEU A 324 18.59 15.92 0.77
CA LEU A 324 17.91 15.18 1.84
C LEU A 324 17.97 13.68 1.59
N ASP A 325 17.86 12.87 2.65
CA ASP A 325 17.59 11.45 2.48
C ASP A 325 16.25 11.27 1.74
N ARG A 326 16.18 10.31 0.80
CA ARG A 326 14.97 10.07 -0.02
C ARG A 326 13.71 9.91 0.82
N ILE A 327 13.78 9.31 2.01
CA ILE A 327 12.59 9.15 2.87
C ILE A 327 12.10 10.47 3.45
N ALA A 328 12.99 11.44 3.69
CA ALA A 328 12.60 12.77 4.14
C ALA A 328 11.86 13.52 3.02
N VAL A 329 12.30 13.35 1.78
CA VAL A 329 11.62 13.89 0.59
C VAL A 329 10.24 13.24 0.43
N TRP A 330 10.14 11.93 0.57
CA TRP A 330 8.85 11.23 0.48
C TRP A 330 7.90 11.62 1.61
N ASN A 331 8.39 11.78 2.84
CA ASN A 331 7.60 12.26 3.97
C ASN A 331 7.07 13.68 3.75
N LEU A 332 7.85 14.53 3.08
CA LEU A 332 7.41 15.85 2.63
C LEU A 332 6.30 15.73 1.58
N VAL A 333 6.45 14.86 0.57
CA VAL A 333 5.42 14.60 -0.44
C VAL A 333 4.09 14.19 0.22
N THR A 334 4.13 13.29 1.20
CA THR A 334 2.92 12.82 1.87
C THR A 334 2.28 13.89 2.75
N ALA A 335 3.07 14.76 3.37
CA ALA A 335 2.54 15.93 4.08
C ALA A 335 1.86 16.92 3.12
N ILE A 336 2.49 17.22 1.99
CA ILE A 336 1.92 18.08 0.95
C ILE A 336 0.61 17.50 0.43
N ASP A 337 0.57 16.20 0.13
CA ASP A 337 -0.63 15.50 -0.34
C ASP A 337 -1.74 15.49 0.71
N ALA A 338 -1.40 15.36 2.00
CA ALA A 338 -2.37 15.37 3.10
C ALA A 338 -3.07 16.72 3.26
N PHE A 339 -2.31 17.83 3.25
CA PHE A 339 -2.87 19.19 3.30
C PHE A 339 -3.67 19.51 2.02
N THR A 340 -3.09 19.18 0.86
CA THR A 340 -3.73 19.40 -0.44
C THR A 340 -5.06 18.65 -0.54
N SER A 341 -5.08 17.35 -0.23
CA SER A 341 -6.29 16.52 -0.31
C SER A 341 -7.39 16.97 0.66
N ALA A 342 -7.02 17.59 1.78
CA ALA A 342 -7.94 18.16 2.75
C ALA A 342 -8.39 19.59 2.41
N GLY A 343 -7.83 20.21 1.36
CA GLY A 343 -8.26 21.52 0.85
C GLY A 343 -7.92 22.69 1.76
N PHE A 344 -6.76 22.66 2.42
CA PHE A 344 -6.23 23.78 3.20
C PHE A 344 -4.71 23.77 3.24
N THR A 345 -4.09 24.89 3.61
CA THR A 345 -2.63 25.02 3.71
C THR A 345 -2.14 25.16 5.15
N PRO A 346 -0.84 24.95 5.42
CA PRO A 346 -0.26 25.26 6.73
C PRO A 346 -0.47 26.72 7.18
N GLU A 347 -0.49 27.69 6.24
CA GLU A 347 -0.84 29.08 6.54
C GLU A 347 -2.24 29.21 7.16
N GLU A 348 -3.23 28.58 6.53
CA GLU A 348 -4.61 28.61 7.03
C GLU A 348 -4.72 27.99 8.42
N LEU A 349 -3.96 26.94 8.70
CA LEU A 349 -3.88 26.34 10.03
C LEU A 349 -3.32 27.32 11.06
N LEU A 350 -2.18 27.96 10.76
CA LEU A 350 -1.51 28.90 11.67
C LEU A 350 -2.28 30.22 11.87
N ASN A 351 -3.23 30.54 10.98
CA ASN A 351 -4.19 31.63 11.19
C ASN A 351 -5.21 31.31 12.30
N VAL A 352 -5.39 30.03 12.65
CA VAL A 352 -6.43 29.57 13.60
C VAL A 352 -5.84 28.97 14.87
N VAL A 353 -4.73 28.24 14.76
CA VAL A 353 -4.03 27.56 15.85
C VAL A 353 -2.73 28.31 16.16
N HIS A 354 -2.40 28.45 17.44
CA HIS A 354 -1.12 29.06 17.82
C HIS A 354 0.02 28.14 17.36
N PRO A 355 1.12 28.65 16.79
CA PRO A 355 2.20 27.82 16.27
C PRO A 355 2.76 26.81 17.30
N ALA A 356 2.82 27.17 18.58
CA ALA A 356 3.28 26.27 19.64
C ALA A 356 2.34 25.07 19.91
N ASP A 357 1.10 25.13 19.41
CA ASP A 357 0.10 24.07 19.56
C ASP A 357 -0.01 23.19 18.29
N VAL A 358 0.91 23.36 17.33
CA VAL A 358 1.06 22.52 16.15
C VAL A 358 2.30 21.62 16.33
N ALA A 359 2.06 20.35 16.59
CA ALA A 359 3.10 19.36 16.91
C ALA A 359 3.33 18.34 15.78
N SER A 360 4.42 17.56 15.87
CA SER A 360 4.64 16.40 15.00
C SER A 360 4.98 15.16 15.82
N THR A 361 4.37 14.05 15.42
CA THR A 361 4.67 12.71 15.91
C THR A 361 5.12 11.74 14.82
N GLN A 362 5.37 12.22 13.59
CA GLN A 362 5.85 11.36 12.50
C GLN A 362 7.12 10.61 12.91
N GLY A 363 7.18 9.32 12.61
CA GLY A 363 8.32 8.46 12.97
C GLY A 363 8.83 7.62 11.81
N THR A 364 9.92 6.89 12.05
CA THR A 364 10.48 5.89 11.13
C THR A 364 10.85 4.63 11.92
N GLY A 365 10.96 3.49 11.25
CA GLY A 365 11.41 2.25 11.89
C GLY A 365 12.93 2.20 12.01
N ILE A 366 13.65 2.67 10.97
CA ILE A 366 15.11 2.60 10.90
C ILE A 366 15.75 4.00 10.81
N GLY A 367 15.14 4.93 10.06
CA GLY A 367 15.72 6.25 9.73
C GLY A 367 16.23 6.31 8.29
N GLY A 368 16.99 7.35 7.95
CA GLY A 368 17.51 7.57 6.58
C GLY A 368 18.52 6.50 6.19
N MET A 369 18.06 5.48 5.47
CA MET A 369 18.85 4.26 5.23
C MET A 369 20.01 4.49 4.24
N GLU A 370 19.81 5.32 3.22
CA GLU A 370 20.90 5.70 2.31
C GLU A 370 21.95 6.52 3.03
N SER A 371 21.51 7.48 3.85
CA SER A 371 22.41 8.30 4.67
C SER A 371 23.15 7.47 5.72
N LEU A 372 22.48 6.50 6.36
CA LEU A 372 23.12 5.56 7.29
C LEU A 372 24.23 4.76 6.59
N ARG A 373 23.97 4.26 5.38
CA ARG A 373 24.98 3.55 4.59
C ARG A 373 26.19 4.44 4.31
N GLU A 374 25.99 5.67 3.86
CA GLU A 374 27.06 6.64 3.60
C GLU A 374 27.86 6.99 4.87
N VAL A 375 27.18 7.11 6.02
CA VAL A 375 27.83 7.35 7.32
C VAL A 375 28.82 6.23 7.66
N PHE A 376 28.43 4.97 7.48
CA PHE A 376 29.25 3.82 7.86
C PHE A 376 30.26 3.39 6.80
N LEU A 377 29.85 3.33 5.52
CA LEU A 377 30.65 2.72 4.46
C LEU A 377 31.57 3.73 3.77
N SER A 378 31.11 4.96 3.49
CA SER A 378 31.90 5.90 2.67
C SER A 378 33.19 6.31 3.36
N ARG A 379 33.15 6.52 4.68
CA ARG A 379 34.37 6.73 5.48
C ARG A 379 35.29 5.50 5.48
N TYR A 380 34.73 4.30 5.58
CA TYR A 380 35.52 3.06 5.62
C TYR A 380 36.20 2.79 4.27
N LEU A 381 35.52 3.10 3.17
CA LEU A 381 36.00 2.93 1.79
C LEU A 381 36.82 4.12 1.28
N GLY A 382 36.89 5.22 2.03
CA GLY A 382 37.59 6.45 1.62
C GLY A 382 36.88 7.23 0.52
N ALA A 383 35.57 7.03 0.35
CA ALA A 383 34.74 7.77 -0.58
C ALA A 383 34.39 9.18 -0.03
N GLU A 384 34.17 10.13 -0.94
CA GLU A 384 33.64 11.44 -0.59
C GLU A 384 32.22 11.33 -0.03
N ARG A 385 31.86 12.23 0.88
CA ARG A 385 30.52 12.27 1.48
C ARG A 385 30.14 13.69 1.90
N PRO A 386 28.85 14.05 1.92
CA PRO A 386 28.39 15.32 2.49
C PRO A 386 28.85 15.48 3.95
N GLN A 387 29.16 16.71 4.36
CA GLN A 387 29.66 16.98 5.73
C GLN A 387 28.57 16.78 6.78
N ASP A 388 27.31 16.97 6.40
CA ASP A 388 26.11 16.92 7.21
C ASP A 388 25.35 15.58 7.12
N ILE A 389 25.88 14.58 6.40
CA ILE A 389 25.22 13.28 6.17
C ILE A 389 24.76 12.55 7.44
N LEU A 390 25.44 12.79 8.58
CA LEU A 390 25.03 12.22 9.86
C LEU A 390 23.64 12.70 10.29
N GLN A 391 23.27 13.96 9.99
CA GLN A 391 21.97 14.49 10.39
C GLN A 391 20.84 13.78 9.62
N GLU A 392 21.03 13.52 8.32
CA GLU A 392 20.03 12.89 7.46
C GLU A 392 19.80 11.41 7.80
N ALA A 393 20.78 10.78 8.45
CA ALA A 393 20.64 9.43 9.01
C ALA A 393 19.76 9.37 10.27
N LEU A 394 19.51 10.50 10.96
CA LEU A 394 18.78 10.50 12.23
C LEU A 394 17.26 10.33 12.00
N PRO A 395 16.59 9.38 12.67
CA PRO A 395 15.16 9.13 12.51
C PRO A 395 14.26 10.36 12.65
N ASN A 396 14.60 11.28 13.56
CA ASN A 396 13.83 12.50 13.81
C ASN A 396 13.97 13.55 12.70
N VAL A 397 15.06 13.55 11.93
CA VAL A 397 15.31 14.58 10.90
C VAL A 397 14.36 14.43 9.71
N VAL A 398 13.92 13.21 9.41
CA VAL A 398 12.87 12.91 8.42
C VAL A 398 11.59 13.72 8.68
N ALA A 399 11.15 13.75 9.93
CA ALA A 399 9.98 14.52 10.36
C ALA A 399 10.30 16.02 10.55
N ALA A 400 11.53 16.35 10.96
CA ALA A 400 11.97 17.73 11.13
C ALA A 400 11.86 18.52 9.82
N HIS A 401 12.22 17.93 8.68
CA HIS A 401 12.08 18.58 7.36
C HIS A 401 10.64 18.97 7.04
N THR A 402 9.65 18.17 7.46
CA THR A 402 8.22 18.50 7.29
C THR A 402 7.82 19.73 8.12
N MET A 403 8.24 19.77 9.38
CA MET A 403 7.93 20.89 10.26
C MET A 403 8.69 22.16 9.83
N GLN A 404 9.98 22.05 9.53
CA GLN A 404 10.86 23.17 9.20
C GLN A 404 10.55 23.78 7.83
N SER A 405 10.39 22.95 6.80
CA SER A 405 10.37 23.39 5.40
C SER A 405 8.97 23.57 4.82
N TYR A 406 7.92 23.13 5.53
CA TYR A 406 6.55 23.20 5.04
C TYR A 406 5.57 23.77 6.07
N VAL A 407 5.46 23.14 7.26
CA VAL A 407 4.40 23.49 8.22
C VAL A 407 4.70 24.79 8.99
N GLY A 408 5.84 24.86 9.68
CA GLY A 408 6.27 26.03 10.46
C GLY A 408 5.65 26.15 11.86
N GLY A 409 5.30 25.03 12.49
CA GLY A 409 4.88 24.96 13.90
C GLY A 409 6.06 24.97 14.88
N TYR A 410 5.76 25.33 16.14
CA TYR A 410 6.68 25.39 17.28
C TYR A 410 6.34 24.35 18.37
N GLY A 411 5.36 23.50 18.11
CA GLY A 411 4.93 22.49 19.06
C GLY A 411 5.89 21.33 19.20
N SER A 412 5.50 20.38 20.07
CA SER A 412 6.31 19.22 20.42
C SER A 412 6.70 18.37 19.21
N MET A 413 7.99 18.02 19.12
CA MET A 413 8.55 17.10 18.12
C MET A 413 8.96 15.80 18.83
N ILE A 414 8.12 14.76 18.78
CA ILE A 414 8.38 13.46 19.41
C ILE A 414 8.26 12.36 18.37
N HIS A 415 9.35 11.66 18.08
CA HIS A 415 9.41 10.74 16.95
C HIS A 415 9.50 9.30 17.45
N PRO A 416 8.39 8.54 17.46
CA PRO A 416 8.40 7.19 17.97
C PRO A 416 9.17 6.24 17.04
N VAL A 417 9.82 5.25 17.65
CA VAL A 417 10.45 4.12 16.95
C VAL A 417 9.84 2.85 17.53
N GLY A 418 8.77 2.38 16.88
CA GLY A 418 8.02 1.18 17.25
C GLY A 418 8.18 0.03 16.25
N ALA A 419 9.30 0.00 15.51
CA ALA A 419 9.52 -0.90 14.37
C ALA A 419 8.32 -0.87 13.40
N CYS A 420 7.72 -2.03 13.09
CA CYS A 420 6.55 -2.14 12.21
C CYS A 420 5.30 -1.39 12.71
N ALA A 421 5.25 -1.06 14.01
CA ALA A 421 4.13 -0.37 14.65
C ALA A 421 4.32 1.15 14.75
N THR A 422 5.42 1.72 14.25
CA THR A 422 5.75 3.15 14.40
C THR A 422 4.58 4.08 14.03
N ALA A 423 3.95 3.93 12.85
CA ALA A 423 2.85 4.82 12.47
C ALA A 423 1.61 4.70 13.40
N ALA A 424 1.34 3.54 14.00
CA ALA A 424 0.25 3.40 14.96
C ALA A 424 0.60 4.03 16.32
N VAL A 425 1.84 3.88 16.79
CA VAL A 425 2.34 4.57 17.99
C VAL A 425 2.37 6.09 17.78
N SER A 426 2.68 6.54 16.56
CA SER A 426 2.60 7.95 16.17
C SER A 426 1.18 8.53 16.33
N VAL A 427 0.15 7.73 15.98
CA VAL A 427 -1.26 8.10 16.18
C VAL A 427 -1.63 8.12 17.66
N GLU A 428 -1.19 7.15 18.46
CA GLU A 428 -1.37 7.16 19.93
C GLU A 428 -0.78 8.43 20.55
N GLU A 429 0.49 8.74 20.27
CA GLU A 429 1.16 9.94 20.79
C GLU A 429 0.46 11.23 20.35
N ALA A 430 -0.11 11.27 19.15
CA ALA A 430 -0.87 12.41 18.67
C ALA A 430 -2.21 12.58 19.40
N VAL A 431 -2.95 11.48 19.62
CA VAL A 431 -4.18 11.48 20.42
C VAL A 431 -3.89 11.97 21.84
N ASP A 432 -2.83 11.46 22.47
CA ASP A 432 -2.45 11.84 23.83
C ASP A 432 -2.03 13.31 23.93
N LYS A 433 -1.31 13.85 22.94
CA LYS A 433 -0.95 15.27 22.91
C LYS A 433 -2.18 16.18 22.84
N ILE A 434 -3.15 15.83 22.01
CA ILE A 434 -4.40 16.61 21.89
C ILE A 434 -5.24 16.48 23.15
N ALA A 435 -5.43 15.27 23.66
CA ALA A 435 -6.20 15.00 24.87
C ALA A 435 -5.62 15.70 26.12
N LEU A 436 -4.29 15.80 26.21
CA LEU A 436 -3.60 16.49 27.32
C LEU A 436 -3.46 18.01 27.13
N GLY A 437 -3.96 18.57 26.02
CA GLY A 437 -3.85 20.01 25.72
C GLY A 437 -2.43 20.46 25.42
N LYS A 438 -1.53 19.56 24.98
CA LYS A 438 -0.16 19.89 24.54
C LYS A 438 -0.08 20.30 23.07
N ALA A 439 -1.15 20.07 22.33
CA ALA A 439 -1.32 20.47 20.95
C ALA A 439 -2.82 20.54 20.62
N ASP A 440 -3.16 21.29 19.60
CA ASP A 440 -4.49 21.33 19.00
C ASP A 440 -4.51 20.70 17.61
N PHE A 441 -3.33 20.56 17.00
CA PHE A 441 -3.13 19.92 15.72
C PHE A 441 -1.80 19.15 15.71
N VAL A 442 -1.82 17.92 15.19
CA VAL A 442 -0.63 17.06 15.15
C VAL A 442 -0.46 16.48 13.75
N ILE A 443 0.75 16.61 13.22
CA ILE A 443 1.19 15.91 12.01
C ILE A 443 1.74 14.55 12.46
N ALA A 444 0.98 13.48 12.23
CA ALA A 444 1.31 12.12 12.63
C ALA A 444 1.62 11.25 11.41
N GLY A 445 2.17 10.06 11.64
CA GLY A 445 2.39 9.05 10.61
C GLY A 445 3.71 8.32 10.73
N GLY A 446 4.13 7.71 9.64
CA GLY A 446 5.42 7.05 9.57
C GLY A 446 5.78 6.60 8.17
N ILE A 447 7.07 6.42 7.94
CA ILE A 447 7.62 6.08 6.62
C ILE A 447 8.90 5.27 6.79
N ASP A 448 9.18 4.36 5.86
CA ASP A 448 10.47 3.68 5.75
C ASP A 448 10.75 3.31 4.28
N ASP A 449 12.01 3.03 3.98
CA ASP A 449 12.48 2.62 2.66
C ASP A 449 12.99 1.18 2.64
N ILE A 450 13.32 0.62 1.48
CA ILE A 450 14.00 -0.66 1.29
C ILE A 450 15.48 -0.40 1.01
N SER A 451 16.38 -1.14 1.65
CA SER A 451 17.80 -1.17 1.27
C SER A 451 18.34 -2.60 1.22
N VAL A 452 19.52 -2.79 0.64
CA VAL A 452 20.19 -4.10 0.60
C VAL A 452 20.45 -4.64 2.02
N GLU A 453 20.81 -3.75 2.95
CA GLU A 453 21.04 -4.10 4.35
C GLU A 453 19.78 -4.63 5.03
N SER A 454 18.61 -4.01 4.78
CA SER A 454 17.35 -4.52 5.34
C SER A 454 16.93 -5.83 4.69
N LEU A 455 17.03 -5.94 3.36
CA LEU A 455 16.69 -7.17 2.63
C LEU A 455 17.53 -8.37 3.10
N THR A 456 18.83 -8.14 3.31
CA THR A 456 19.75 -9.16 3.81
C THR A 456 19.45 -9.46 5.28
N GLY A 457 19.36 -8.44 6.14
CA GLY A 457 19.13 -8.62 7.57
C GLY A 457 17.82 -9.33 7.91
N PHE A 458 16.69 -8.89 7.34
CA PHE A 458 15.41 -9.60 7.53
C PHE A 458 15.41 -10.98 6.88
N GLY A 459 16.19 -11.14 5.82
CA GLY A 459 16.40 -12.41 5.16
C GLY A 459 17.12 -13.43 6.04
N ASP A 460 18.19 -13.02 6.72
CA ASP A 460 18.95 -13.85 7.65
C ASP A 460 18.12 -14.25 8.89
N MET A 461 17.17 -13.39 9.27
CA MET A 461 16.18 -13.68 10.30
C MET A 461 15.06 -14.62 9.85
N ASN A 462 15.04 -14.99 8.56
CA ASN A 462 13.97 -15.76 7.92
C ASN A 462 12.58 -15.13 8.11
N ALA A 463 12.51 -13.80 8.13
CA ALA A 463 11.27 -13.05 8.32
C ALA A 463 10.58 -12.73 6.98
N THR A 464 11.38 -12.51 5.92
CA THR A 464 10.91 -12.22 4.57
C THR A 464 10.77 -13.46 3.70
N ALA A 465 9.77 -13.44 2.81
CA ALA A 465 9.52 -14.52 1.87
C ALA A 465 10.70 -14.70 0.89
N ASN A 466 11.25 -15.92 0.83
CA ASN A 466 12.24 -16.28 -0.17
C ASN A 466 11.59 -16.30 -1.57
N SER A 467 12.14 -15.54 -2.52
CA SER A 467 11.50 -15.34 -3.82
C SER A 467 11.45 -16.60 -4.67
N GLN A 468 12.50 -17.43 -4.64
CA GLN A 468 12.52 -18.69 -5.40
C GLN A 468 11.55 -19.70 -4.81
N GLU A 469 11.50 -19.84 -3.47
CA GLU A 469 10.56 -20.76 -2.82
C GLU A 469 9.09 -20.39 -3.10
N MET A 470 8.78 -19.10 -3.23
CA MET A 470 7.44 -18.65 -3.60
C MET A 470 7.12 -18.95 -5.08
N ALA A 471 8.09 -18.76 -5.97
CA ALA A 471 7.95 -19.12 -7.38
C ALA A 471 7.76 -20.65 -7.56
N ASP A 472 8.50 -21.47 -6.80
CA ASP A 472 8.40 -22.93 -6.83
C ASP A 472 7.02 -23.44 -6.36
N LYS A 473 6.27 -22.62 -5.61
CA LYS A 473 4.86 -22.86 -5.24
C LYS A 473 3.86 -22.46 -6.34
N GLY A 474 4.33 -22.01 -7.50
CA GLY A 474 3.51 -21.56 -8.62
C GLY A 474 2.82 -20.22 -8.38
N ILE A 475 3.41 -19.35 -7.55
CA ILE A 475 2.85 -18.04 -7.21
C ILE A 475 3.57 -16.98 -8.05
N ALA A 476 2.83 -16.07 -8.67
CA ALA A 476 3.44 -14.94 -9.36
C ALA A 476 3.97 -13.90 -8.36
N PRO A 477 5.08 -13.17 -8.67
CA PRO A 477 5.66 -12.14 -7.79
C PRO A 477 4.65 -11.15 -7.19
N ARG A 478 3.65 -10.76 -8.00
CA ARG A 478 2.55 -9.86 -7.63
C ARG A 478 1.79 -10.30 -6.37
N PHE A 479 1.75 -11.61 -6.11
CA PHE A 479 0.98 -12.23 -5.02
C PHE A 479 1.86 -12.96 -4.01
N PHE A 480 3.15 -12.62 -3.92
CA PHE A 480 4.03 -13.17 -2.89
C PHE A 480 3.58 -12.80 -1.48
N SER A 481 3.08 -11.57 -1.29
CA SER A 481 2.41 -11.17 -0.06
C SER A 481 0.97 -11.68 -0.09
N ARG A 482 0.69 -12.70 0.73
CA ARG A 482 -0.57 -13.44 0.72
C ARG A 482 -1.02 -13.78 2.13
N ALA A 483 -1.38 -12.75 2.89
CA ALA A 483 -1.75 -12.94 4.29
C ALA A 483 -2.95 -13.89 4.46
N GLY A 484 -2.92 -14.70 5.51
CA GLY A 484 -3.95 -15.72 5.79
C GLY A 484 -3.92 -16.96 4.88
N ASP A 485 -3.25 -16.91 3.73
CA ASP A 485 -3.21 -18.05 2.80
C ASP A 485 -2.30 -19.17 3.30
N ARG A 486 -2.70 -20.43 3.05
CA ARG A 486 -1.96 -21.62 3.45
C ARG A 486 -0.54 -21.74 2.87
N ARG A 487 -0.23 -21.00 1.79
CA ARG A 487 1.08 -21.02 1.12
C ARG A 487 1.98 -19.85 1.49
N ARG A 488 1.59 -19.00 2.44
CA ARG A 488 2.37 -17.86 2.91
C ARG A 488 3.81 -18.24 3.27
N GLY A 489 4.75 -17.34 2.99
CA GLY A 489 6.20 -17.62 3.04
C GLY A 489 7.00 -16.71 3.95
N GLY A 490 6.37 -15.74 4.61
CA GLY A 490 7.05 -14.60 5.21
C GLY A 490 6.53 -13.30 4.61
N PHE A 491 6.93 -12.18 5.19
CA PHE A 491 6.48 -10.88 4.68
C PHE A 491 7.26 -10.47 3.42
N VAL A 492 6.66 -9.61 2.61
CA VAL A 492 7.33 -8.98 1.46
C VAL A 492 7.65 -7.54 1.87
N GLU A 493 8.92 -7.18 1.87
CA GLU A 493 9.35 -5.83 2.25
C GLU A 493 8.84 -4.78 1.24
N ALA A 494 8.45 -3.61 1.74
CA ALA A 494 7.99 -2.49 0.92
C ALA A 494 8.61 -1.16 1.38
N ALA A 495 8.60 -0.19 0.48
CA ALA A 495 8.94 1.21 0.75
C ALA A 495 7.64 2.03 0.84
N GLY A 496 7.70 3.11 1.61
CA GLY A 496 6.63 4.09 1.70
C GLY A 496 6.01 4.20 3.08
N GLY A 497 4.85 4.85 3.12
CA GLY A 497 4.18 5.29 4.33
C GLY A 497 3.54 6.65 4.07
N GLY A 498 3.66 7.58 5.02
CA GLY A 498 3.09 8.91 4.90
C GLY A 498 2.51 9.54 6.16
N THR A 499 1.50 10.40 5.96
CA THR A 499 1.09 11.44 6.91
C THR A 499 -0.41 11.43 7.18
N LEU A 500 -0.79 11.50 8.46
CA LEU A 500 -2.14 11.84 8.91
C LEU A 500 -2.12 13.20 9.59
N LEU A 501 -3.12 14.02 9.29
CA LEU A 501 -3.37 15.29 9.96
C LEU A 501 -4.45 15.08 11.02
N LEU A 502 -4.08 15.23 12.29
CA LEU A 502 -4.96 15.04 13.43
C LEU A 502 -5.28 16.39 14.05
N ALA A 503 -6.55 16.63 14.34
CA ALA A 503 -7.02 17.88 14.93
C ALA A 503 -7.94 17.60 16.12
N ARG A 504 -7.96 18.54 17.06
CA ARG A 504 -9.08 18.67 18.01
C ARG A 504 -10.37 18.92 17.22
N GLY A 505 -11.46 18.29 17.62
CA GLY A 505 -12.76 18.40 16.94
C GLY A 505 -13.24 19.85 16.81
N SER A 506 -13.02 20.68 17.83
CA SER A 506 -13.38 22.10 17.78
C SER A 506 -12.56 22.91 16.77
N VAL A 507 -11.30 22.56 16.54
CA VAL A 507 -10.47 23.14 15.47
C VAL A 507 -11.01 22.73 14.09
N ALA A 508 -11.31 21.44 13.90
CA ALA A 508 -11.89 20.95 12.65
C ALA A 508 -13.23 21.62 12.33
N ALA A 509 -14.11 21.78 13.34
CA ALA A 509 -15.37 22.49 13.22
C ALA A 509 -15.17 23.96 12.84
N LYS A 510 -14.29 24.67 13.56
CA LYS A 510 -14.01 26.10 13.35
C LYS A 510 -13.47 26.39 11.95
N MET A 511 -12.57 25.55 11.45
CA MET A 511 -11.94 25.70 10.15
C MET A 511 -12.80 25.16 8.98
N GLY A 512 -13.86 24.40 9.28
CA GLY A 512 -14.64 23.70 8.26
C GLY A 512 -13.83 22.59 7.57
N LEU A 513 -12.93 21.93 8.29
CA LEU A 513 -12.09 20.87 7.73
C LEU A 513 -12.91 19.61 7.48
N PRO A 514 -12.63 18.86 6.39
CA PRO A 514 -13.18 17.52 6.24
C PRO A 514 -12.72 16.63 7.39
N VAL A 515 -13.54 15.62 7.72
CA VAL A 515 -13.22 14.61 8.73
C VAL A 515 -13.26 13.24 8.05
N LEU A 516 -12.10 12.57 7.99
CA LEU A 516 -11.94 11.24 7.39
C LEU A 516 -12.34 10.14 8.38
N GLY A 517 -12.24 10.40 9.68
CA GLY A 517 -12.66 9.50 10.75
C GLY A 517 -12.43 10.11 12.13
N VAL A 518 -13.11 9.56 13.13
CA VAL A 518 -12.94 9.92 14.55
C VAL A 518 -12.08 8.86 15.23
N LEU A 519 -11.02 9.27 15.92
CA LEU A 519 -10.15 8.34 16.67
C LEU A 519 -10.80 8.00 18.01
N ALA A 520 -11.45 6.84 18.07
CA ALA A 520 -12.17 6.39 19.27
C ALA A 520 -11.23 5.81 20.33
N TYR A 521 -10.15 5.18 19.89
CA TYR A 521 -9.16 4.55 20.76
C TYR A 521 -7.82 4.46 20.02
N ALA A 522 -6.71 4.72 20.71
CA ALA A 522 -5.37 4.46 20.21
C ALA A 522 -4.47 4.12 21.40
N ARG A 523 -3.82 2.96 21.39
CA ARG A 523 -2.92 2.55 22.47
C ARG A 523 -1.93 1.47 22.04
N SER A 524 -0.72 1.51 22.59
CA SER A 524 0.29 0.46 22.44
C SER A 524 0.54 -0.33 23.73
N PHE A 525 1.05 -1.55 23.54
CA PHE A 525 1.23 -2.58 24.55
C PHE A 525 2.46 -3.42 24.24
N ALA A 526 3.10 -3.92 25.30
CA ALA A 526 4.10 -4.98 25.21
C ALA A 526 3.48 -6.36 25.49
N ASP A 527 4.17 -7.42 25.06
CA ASP A 527 3.67 -8.80 25.11
C ASP A 527 4.05 -9.57 26.40
N GLY A 528 4.79 -8.94 27.31
CA GLY A 528 5.30 -9.58 28.53
C GLY A 528 6.69 -10.22 28.35
N ALA A 529 7.13 -11.01 29.34
CA ALA A 529 8.47 -11.57 29.36
C ALA A 529 8.62 -12.75 28.38
N HIS A 530 9.50 -12.61 27.38
CA HIS A 530 9.88 -13.65 26.43
C HIS A 530 11.35 -13.45 25.98
N THR A 531 11.97 -14.48 25.42
CA THR A 531 13.36 -14.48 24.91
C THR A 531 13.53 -14.10 23.44
N SER A 532 12.43 -13.80 22.71
CA SER A 532 12.42 -13.70 21.24
C SER A 532 11.86 -12.35 20.83
N ILE A 533 12.76 -11.46 20.41
CA ILE A 533 12.44 -10.10 19.97
C ILE A 533 11.46 -10.03 18.78
N PRO A 534 11.54 -10.90 17.75
CA PRO A 534 10.62 -10.80 16.60
C PRO A 534 9.31 -11.56 16.79
N ALA A 535 9.14 -12.30 17.90
CA ALA A 535 7.93 -13.09 18.10
C ALA A 535 6.74 -12.17 18.41
N PRO A 536 5.64 -12.22 17.64
CA PRO A 536 4.44 -11.46 17.98
C PRO A 536 3.78 -12.09 19.21
N GLY A 537 3.14 -11.25 20.03
CA GLY A 537 2.37 -11.71 21.18
C GLY A 537 0.95 -11.14 21.23
N LEU A 538 0.30 -11.39 22.37
CA LEU A 538 -1.09 -11.01 22.63
C LEU A 538 -1.21 -9.76 23.52
N GLY A 539 -0.14 -8.94 23.65
CA GLY A 539 -0.12 -7.79 24.56
C GLY A 539 -1.28 -6.82 24.33
N ALA A 540 -1.64 -6.58 23.06
CA ALA A 540 -2.77 -5.73 22.67
C ALA A 540 -4.14 -6.23 23.15
N LEU A 541 -4.27 -7.50 23.59
CA LEU A 541 -5.51 -8.01 24.19
C LEU A 541 -5.85 -7.25 25.48
N ALA A 542 -4.85 -6.63 26.11
CA ALA A 542 -5.04 -5.78 27.27
C ALA A 542 -5.93 -4.55 26.98
N ALA A 543 -6.19 -4.20 25.72
CA ALA A 543 -7.22 -3.22 25.36
C ALA A 543 -8.63 -3.64 25.85
N GLY A 544 -8.91 -4.94 25.89
CA GLY A 544 -10.17 -5.52 26.37
C GLY A 544 -10.24 -5.73 27.89
N ARG A 545 -9.29 -5.19 28.68
CA ARG A 545 -9.31 -5.30 30.14
C ARG A 545 -10.59 -4.69 30.72
N GLY A 546 -11.30 -5.48 31.50
CA GLY A 546 -12.61 -5.12 32.08
C GLY A 546 -13.81 -5.52 31.21
N GLY A 547 -13.58 -6.09 30.02
CA GLY A 547 -14.63 -6.55 29.12
C GLY A 547 -15.62 -5.44 28.76
N THR A 548 -16.92 -5.72 28.92
CA THR A 548 -18.03 -4.81 28.65
C THR A 548 -18.02 -3.53 29.51
N GLU A 549 -17.33 -3.53 30.64
CA GLU A 549 -17.18 -2.35 31.52
C GLU A 549 -15.77 -1.72 31.41
N GLY A 550 -14.95 -2.24 30.50
CA GLY A 550 -13.56 -1.84 30.29
C GLY A 550 -13.43 -0.45 29.64
N HIS A 551 -12.20 0.05 29.62
CA HIS A 551 -11.91 1.37 29.05
C HIS A 551 -12.30 1.45 27.57
N LEU A 552 -12.00 0.42 26.77
CA LEU A 552 -12.37 0.37 25.35
C LEU A 552 -13.88 0.43 25.14
N ALA A 553 -14.66 -0.39 25.86
CA ALA A 553 -16.13 -0.34 25.78
C ALA A 553 -16.68 1.04 26.16
N ASN A 554 -16.14 1.66 27.23
CA ASN A 554 -16.59 2.98 27.69
C ASN A 554 -16.27 4.12 26.70
N VAL A 555 -15.15 4.08 25.96
CA VAL A 555 -14.87 5.12 24.96
C VAL A 555 -15.71 4.95 23.70
N LEU A 556 -16.02 3.70 23.32
CA LEU A 556 -16.96 3.40 22.23
C LEU A 556 -18.36 3.90 22.57
N SER A 557 -18.86 3.59 23.77
CA SER A 557 -20.21 3.99 24.20
C SER A 557 -20.39 5.51 24.23
N LYS A 558 -19.35 6.28 24.62
CA LYS A 558 -19.37 7.75 24.57
C LYS A 558 -19.49 8.32 23.16
N LEU A 559 -19.13 7.54 22.14
CA LEU A 559 -19.33 7.87 20.73
C LEU A 559 -20.62 7.26 20.15
N GLY A 560 -21.51 6.71 20.96
CA GLY A 560 -22.72 6.03 20.47
C GLY A 560 -22.41 4.74 19.72
N LEU A 561 -21.34 4.03 20.12
CA LEU A 561 -20.93 2.76 19.54
C LEU A 561 -21.01 1.64 20.59
N SER A 562 -21.47 0.49 20.15
CA SER A 562 -21.29 -0.79 20.83
C SER A 562 -20.13 -1.57 20.21
N GLU A 563 -19.69 -2.62 20.89
CA GLU A 563 -18.73 -3.59 20.37
C GLU A 563 -19.21 -4.27 19.08
N ASP A 564 -20.51 -4.35 18.82
CA ASP A 564 -21.10 -4.91 17.59
C ASP A 564 -20.97 -3.98 16.38
N ASP A 565 -20.75 -2.68 16.59
CA ASP A 565 -20.61 -1.69 15.52
C ASP A 565 -19.22 -1.68 14.87
N ILE A 566 -18.23 -2.34 15.46
CA ILE A 566 -16.91 -2.55 14.85
C ILE A 566 -17.05 -3.62 13.75
N ALA A 567 -17.19 -3.25 12.48
CA ALA A 567 -17.40 -4.22 11.41
C ALA A 567 -16.10 -4.74 10.80
N ILE A 568 -15.04 -3.92 10.85
CA ILE A 568 -13.79 -4.15 10.11
C ILE A 568 -12.63 -4.41 11.06
N VAL A 569 -11.82 -5.41 10.73
CA VAL A 569 -10.53 -5.70 11.37
C VAL A 569 -9.43 -5.56 10.32
N SER A 570 -8.77 -4.40 10.29
CA SER A 570 -7.58 -4.18 9.48
C SER A 570 -6.36 -4.75 10.21
N LYS A 571 -6.08 -6.03 9.99
CA LYS A 571 -4.99 -6.75 10.65
C LYS A 571 -3.63 -6.26 10.14
N HIS A 572 -2.60 -6.38 10.97
CA HIS A 572 -1.23 -6.17 10.54
C HIS A 572 -0.87 -7.19 9.45
N ASP A 573 -1.24 -8.46 9.59
CA ASP A 573 -1.30 -9.50 8.55
C ASP A 573 -0.10 -9.45 7.58
N THR A 574 1.06 -9.86 8.09
CA THR A 574 2.33 -9.78 7.38
C THR A 574 2.61 -10.95 6.46
N SER A 575 1.69 -11.91 6.28
CA SER A 575 1.94 -13.14 5.51
C SER A 575 3.01 -14.03 6.17
N THR A 576 3.18 -13.93 7.49
CA THR A 576 4.09 -14.78 8.26
C THR A 576 3.32 -15.88 9.00
N ASN A 577 4.00 -16.99 9.26
CA ASN A 577 3.39 -18.13 9.96
C ASN A 577 3.04 -17.84 11.41
N ALA A 578 3.74 -16.89 12.05
CA ALA A 578 3.51 -16.52 13.44
C ALA A 578 2.47 -15.39 13.59
N ASN A 579 2.58 -14.31 12.81
CA ASN A 579 1.76 -13.11 13.00
C ASN A 579 0.29 -13.34 12.67
N ASP A 580 0.00 -13.84 11.46
CA ASP A 580 -1.37 -13.92 10.95
C ASP A 580 -2.31 -14.70 11.89
N PRO A 581 -1.95 -15.91 12.41
CA PRO A 581 -2.78 -16.61 13.37
C PRO A 581 -2.78 -15.98 14.77
N ASN A 582 -1.66 -15.39 15.22
CA ASN A 582 -1.60 -14.68 16.51
C ASN A 582 -2.59 -13.50 16.54
N GLU A 583 -2.66 -12.72 15.45
CA GLU A 583 -3.63 -11.63 15.36
C GLU A 583 -5.07 -12.12 15.25
N ALA A 584 -5.31 -13.23 14.55
CA ALA A 584 -6.64 -13.82 14.49
C ALA A 584 -7.12 -14.25 15.89
N GLU A 585 -6.23 -14.88 16.67
CA GLU A 585 -6.47 -15.20 18.08
C GLU A 585 -6.74 -13.95 18.93
N LEU A 586 -5.89 -12.93 18.78
CA LEU A 586 -6.01 -11.65 19.50
C LEU A 586 -7.41 -11.04 19.29
N HIS A 587 -7.83 -10.88 18.03
CA HIS A 587 -9.11 -10.24 17.70
C HIS A 587 -10.31 -11.08 18.12
N SER A 588 -10.24 -12.40 17.96
CA SER A 588 -11.29 -13.32 18.42
C SER A 588 -11.48 -13.24 19.95
N ARG A 589 -10.38 -13.28 20.71
CA ARG A 589 -10.42 -13.15 22.17
C ARG A 589 -10.92 -11.77 22.60
N LEU A 590 -10.51 -10.72 21.90
CA LEU A 590 -10.96 -9.35 22.19
C LEU A 590 -12.47 -9.21 21.95
N ALA A 591 -12.97 -9.67 20.81
CA ALA A 591 -14.40 -9.65 20.48
C ALA A 591 -15.23 -10.38 21.56
N LYS A 592 -14.76 -11.57 21.97
CA LYS A 592 -15.40 -12.33 23.05
C LYS A 592 -15.35 -11.60 24.40
N ALA A 593 -14.22 -11.00 24.75
CA ALA A 593 -14.07 -10.27 26.02
C ALA A 593 -14.98 -9.04 26.10
N LEU A 594 -15.21 -8.37 24.96
CA LEU A 594 -16.11 -7.23 24.85
C LEU A 594 -17.59 -7.62 24.81
N GLY A 595 -17.92 -8.91 24.71
CA GLY A 595 -19.31 -9.37 24.70
C GLY A 595 -20.00 -9.32 23.34
N ARG A 596 -19.24 -9.27 22.23
CA ARG A 596 -19.77 -9.16 20.87
C ARG A 596 -20.75 -10.29 20.54
N SER A 597 -21.83 -9.97 19.83
CA SER A 597 -22.90 -10.91 19.49
C SER A 597 -22.42 -12.03 18.56
N ALA A 598 -22.82 -13.27 18.85
CA ALA A 598 -22.53 -14.41 18.00
C ALA A 598 -23.18 -14.25 16.61
N GLY A 599 -22.43 -14.57 15.56
CA GLY A 599 -22.90 -14.44 14.18
C GLY A 599 -22.77 -13.03 13.58
N ASN A 600 -22.25 -12.05 14.33
CA ASN A 600 -21.91 -10.72 13.79
C ASN A 600 -20.45 -10.73 13.27
N PRO A 601 -20.23 -10.85 11.95
CA PRO A 601 -18.90 -11.07 11.41
C PRO A 601 -17.98 -9.86 11.62
N LEU A 602 -16.68 -10.16 11.69
CA LEU A 602 -15.58 -9.22 11.65
C LEU A 602 -14.88 -9.40 10.30
N TYR A 603 -15.06 -8.44 9.39
CA TYR A 603 -14.46 -8.52 8.07
C TYR A 603 -12.99 -8.14 8.15
N VAL A 604 -12.13 -9.08 7.77
CA VAL A 604 -10.69 -8.90 7.82
C VAL A 604 -10.18 -8.24 6.55
N VAL A 605 -9.39 -7.18 6.73
CA VAL A 605 -8.66 -6.51 5.64
C VAL A 605 -7.17 -6.73 5.85
N SER A 606 -6.53 -7.35 4.85
CA SER A 606 -5.11 -7.70 4.87
C SER A 606 -4.35 -6.91 3.78
N GLN A 607 -4.30 -5.59 3.95
CA GLN A 607 -3.86 -4.64 2.92
C GLN A 607 -2.41 -4.84 2.45
N LYS A 608 -1.54 -5.39 3.30
CA LYS A 608 -0.15 -5.72 2.94
C LYS A 608 -0.05 -6.75 1.82
N SER A 609 -1.11 -7.50 1.54
CA SER A 609 -1.16 -8.39 0.37
C SER A 609 -1.07 -7.61 -0.95
N LEU A 610 -1.52 -6.35 -0.96
CA LEU A 610 -1.42 -5.43 -2.09
C LEU A 610 -0.17 -4.55 -2.03
N THR A 611 0.12 -3.99 -0.86
CA THR A 611 1.11 -2.91 -0.68
C THR A 611 2.50 -3.44 -0.32
N GLY A 612 2.60 -4.68 0.15
CA GLY A 612 3.76 -5.18 0.89
C GLY A 612 3.86 -4.56 2.28
N HIS A 613 4.96 -4.82 2.99
CA HIS A 613 5.17 -4.36 4.35
C HIS A 613 6.16 -3.20 4.42
N ALA A 614 5.64 -1.98 4.51
CA ALA A 614 6.43 -0.74 4.58
C ALA A 614 6.96 -0.41 5.99
N LYS A 615 7.35 -1.44 6.75
CA LYS A 615 7.93 -1.33 8.11
C LYS A 615 7.21 -0.27 8.97
N GLY A 616 7.86 0.82 9.34
CA GLY A 616 7.30 1.90 10.16
C GLY A 616 6.11 2.64 9.54
N GLY A 617 5.99 2.65 8.21
CA GLY A 617 4.85 3.23 7.48
C GLY A 617 3.64 2.30 7.33
N ALA A 618 3.75 1.03 7.72
CA ALA A 618 2.74 0.01 7.43
C ALA A 618 1.34 0.31 7.99
N ALA A 619 1.25 0.81 9.23
CA ALA A 619 -0.04 1.11 9.85
C ALA A 619 -0.71 2.35 9.26
N LEU A 620 0.04 3.19 8.54
CA LEU A 620 -0.55 4.34 7.88
C LEU A 620 -1.46 3.90 6.73
N PHE A 621 -1.00 2.99 5.88
CA PHE A 621 -1.85 2.43 4.82
C PHE A 621 -3.14 1.84 5.42
N GLN A 622 -3.02 1.13 6.55
CA GLN A 622 -4.17 0.53 7.24
C GLN A 622 -5.15 1.60 7.73
N ALA A 623 -4.65 2.70 8.31
CA ALA A 623 -5.48 3.78 8.81
C ALA A 623 -6.20 4.52 7.66
N VAL A 624 -5.47 4.87 6.60
CA VAL A 624 -6.06 5.54 5.42
C VAL A 624 -7.07 4.62 4.73
N GLY A 625 -6.72 3.35 4.50
CA GLY A 625 -7.62 2.35 3.94
C GLY A 625 -8.89 2.19 4.78
N LEU A 626 -8.77 2.17 6.11
CA LEU A 626 -9.93 2.10 7.00
C LEU A 626 -10.84 3.32 6.89
N THR A 627 -10.29 4.54 6.80
CA THR A 627 -11.12 5.74 6.55
C THR A 627 -11.86 5.67 5.21
N GLN A 628 -11.22 5.10 4.18
CA GLN A 628 -11.82 4.95 2.84
C GLN A 628 -12.90 3.85 2.81
N ILE A 629 -12.70 2.75 3.54
CA ILE A 629 -13.71 1.70 3.71
C ILE A 629 -14.93 2.26 4.43
N ILE A 630 -14.71 2.98 5.55
CA ILE A 630 -15.76 3.64 6.32
C ILE A 630 -16.55 4.62 5.45
N ALA A 631 -15.87 5.46 4.67
CA ALA A 631 -16.51 6.45 3.81
C ALA A 631 -17.29 5.84 2.63
N SER A 632 -16.81 4.73 2.06
CA SER A 632 -17.41 4.13 0.87
C SER A 632 -18.43 3.03 1.17
N GLY A 633 -18.37 2.40 2.35
CA GLY A 633 -19.15 1.20 2.66
C GLY A 633 -18.71 -0.05 1.88
N ILE A 634 -17.56 0.02 1.20
CA ILE A 634 -17.00 -1.07 0.37
C ILE A 634 -15.78 -1.64 1.09
N ILE A 635 -15.81 -2.95 1.32
CA ILE A 635 -14.72 -3.70 1.94
C ILE A 635 -13.90 -4.36 0.83
N PRO A 636 -12.59 -4.09 0.73
CA PRO A 636 -11.75 -4.67 -0.32
C PRO A 636 -11.52 -6.16 -0.08
N ALA A 637 -11.24 -6.87 -1.18
CA ALA A 637 -10.82 -8.27 -1.13
C ALA A 637 -9.32 -8.41 -0.82
N ASN A 638 -8.95 -9.56 -0.26
CA ASN A 638 -7.57 -10.04 -0.35
C ASN A 638 -7.42 -10.85 -1.65
N GLN A 639 -6.98 -10.21 -2.73
CA GLN A 639 -6.80 -10.88 -4.03
C GLN A 639 -5.67 -11.90 -4.05
N SER A 640 -4.74 -11.84 -3.10
CA SER A 640 -3.68 -12.84 -2.95
C SER A 640 -4.15 -14.09 -2.19
N LEU A 641 -5.39 -14.10 -1.67
CA LEU A 641 -5.95 -15.20 -0.89
C LEU A 641 -6.69 -16.20 -1.78
N ASP A 642 -6.05 -17.34 -2.05
CA ASP A 642 -6.68 -18.44 -2.79
C ASP A 642 -7.37 -19.40 -1.83
N CYS A 643 -6.66 -19.78 -0.76
CA CYS A 643 -7.11 -20.77 0.20
C CYS A 643 -6.64 -20.36 1.60
N ILE A 644 -7.61 -19.98 2.44
CA ILE A 644 -7.37 -19.68 3.85
C ILE A 644 -6.69 -20.88 4.53
N ASP A 645 -5.68 -20.60 5.35
CA ASP A 645 -5.01 -21.63 6.13
C ASP A 645 -6.00 -22.32 7.09
N PRO A 646 -6.07 -23.66 7.10
CA PRO A 646 -6.89 -24.41 8.05
C PRO A 646 -6.70 -24.04 9.52
N VAL A 647 -5.52 -23.51 9.92
CA VAL A 647 -5.30 -23.00 11.29
C VAL A 647 -6.26 -21.88 11.67
N MET A 648 -6.78 -21.14 10.68
CA MET A 648 -7.71 -20.02 10.89
C MET A 648 -9.14 -20.47 11.17
N ARG A 649 -9.50 -21.73 10.91
CA ARG A 649 -10.89 -22.24 11.02
C ARG A 649 -11.49 -22.11 12.42
N GLN A 650 -10.65 -22.01 13.45
CA GLN A 650 -11.11 -21.89 14.84
C GLN A 650 -11.67 -20.50 15.20
N TRP A 651 -11.50 -19.50 14.33
CA TRP A 651 -11.98 -18.12 14.53
C TRP A 651 -13.07 -17.80 13.50
N GLU A 652 -14.22 -18.46 13.64
CA GLU A 652 -15.33 -18.44 12.68
C GLU A 652 -15.97 -17.04 12.50
N GLU A 653 -15.81 -16.15 13.47
CA GLU A 653 -16.28 -14.77 13.39
C GLU A 653 -15.46 -13.90 12.44
N LEU A 654 -14.22 -14.30 12.12
CA LEU A 654 -13.36 -13.56 11.20
C LEU A 654 -13.64 -14.00 9.77
N VAL A 655 -13.97 -13.04 8.91
CA VAL A 655 -14.34 -13.29 7.50
C VAL A 655 -13.32 -12.62 6.59
N TRP A 656 -12.60 -13.44 5.81
CA TRP A 656 -11.69 -12.97 4.77
C TRP A 656 -12.38 -12.98 3.41
N LEU A 657 -12.45 -11.81 2.78
CA LEU A 657 -13.07 -11.64 1.47
C LEU A 657 -12.09 -11.95 0.34
N ARG A 658 -12.55 -12.68 -0.67
CA ARG A 658 -11.84 -12.87 -1.95
C ARG A 658 -12.39 -12.02 -3.09
N GLU A 659 -13.53 -11.38 -2.87
CA GLU A 659 -14.16 -10.41 -3.76
C GLU A 659 -14.62 -9.20 -2.94
N PRO A 660 -14.55 -7.97 -3.48
CA PRO A 660 -14.99 -6.79 -2.74
C PRO A 660 -16.47 -6.90 -2.33
N LEU A 661 -16.79 -6.46 -1.11
CA LEU A 661 -18.14 -6.49 -0.58
C LEU A 661 -18.65 -5.08 -0.29
N ALA A 662 -19.70 -4.66 -0.99
CA ALA A 662 -20.51 -3.52 -0.56
C ALA A 662 -21.45 -3.98 0.56
N LEU A 663 -21.25 -3.50 1.79
CA LEU A 663 -21.98 -4.01 2.96
C LEU A 663 -23.49 -3.67 2.92
N GLY A 664 -23.90 -2.72 2.07
CA GLY A 664 -25.30 -2.29 1.93
C GLY A 664 -25.83 -1.46 3.10
N ARG A 665 -24.98 -1.18 4.10
CA ARG A 665 -25.23 -0.30 5.25
C ARG A 665 -23.95 0.45 5.62
N PRO A 666 -24.05 1.61 6.30
CA PRO A 666 -22.89 2.36 6.75
C PRO A 666 -21.98 1.52 7.66
N ILE A 667 -20.67 1.59 7.43
CA ILE A 667 -19.67 0.98 8.30
C ILE A 667 -19.38 1.97 9.42
N LYS A 668 -19.87 1.69 10.63
CA LYS A 668 -19.74 2.61 11.76
C LYS A 668 -18.31 2.67 12.31
N ALA A 669 -17.63 1.55 12.47
CA ALA A 669 -16.26 1.54 12.99
C ALA A 669 -15.43 0.39 12.43
N GLY A 670 -14.12 0.58 12.50
CA GLY A 670 -13.14 -0.47 12.28
C GLY A 670 -12.01 -0.37 13.29
N VAL A 671 -11.38 -1.51 13.56
CA VAL A 671 -10.17 -1.61 14.37
C VAL A 671 -9.00 -1.97 13.46
N LEU A 672 -7.84 -1.38 13.72
CA LEU A 672 -6.58 -1.81 13.14
C LEU A 672 -5.60 -2.22 14.24
N THR A 673 -4.77 -3.21 13.92
CA THR A 673 -3.65 -3.64 14.75
C THR A 673 -2.34 -3.51 13.98
N SER A 674 -1.29 -3.12 14.69
CA SER A 674 0.08 -3.14 14.15
C SER A 674 1.05 -3.75 15.17
N LEU A 675 1.84 -4.72 14.74
CA LEU A 675 2.73 -5.50 15.62
C LEU A 675 4.16 -5.37 15.12
N GLY A 676 5.01 -4.71 15.92
CA GLY A 676 6.42 -4.47 15.67
C GLY A 676 7.33 -5.36 16.49
N PHE A 677 8.54 -5.57 15.97
CA PHE A 677 9.63 -6.21 16.72
C PHE A 677 9.91 -5.47 18.03
N GLY A 678 10.38 -6.21 19.04
CA GLY A 678 10.66 -5.63 20.36
C GLY A 678 9.41 -5.46 21.21
N HIS A 679 8.38 -6.29 20.98
CA HIS A 679 7.14 -6.30 21.75
C HIS A 679 6.39 -4.96 21.68
N VAL A 680 6.12 -4.48 20.47
CA VAL A 680 5.34 -3.24 20.25
C VAL A 680 4.05 -3.58 19.51
N SER A 681 2.96 -3.75 20.24
CA SER A 681 1.64 -4.05 19.69
C SER A 681 0.72 -2.85 19.89
N ALA A 682 0.24 -2.24 18.80
CA ALA A 682 -0.67 -1.10 18.83
C ALA A 682 -2.06 -1.47 18.32
N LEU A 683 -3.09 -0.93 18.96
CA LEU A 683 -4.49 -1.07 18.58
C LEU A 683 -5.13 0.32 18.44
N VAL A 684 -5.72 0.58 17.27
CA VAL A 684 -6.40 1.85 16.97
C VAL A 684 -7.81 1.57 16.46
N VAL A 685 -8.80 2.27 17.00
CA VAL A 685 -10.19 2.20 16.54
C VAL A 685 -10.56 3.53 15.88
N ILE A 686 -11.02 3.44 14.63
CA ILE A 686 -11.50 4.58 13.85
C ILE A 686 -13.01 4.43 13.67
N ALA A 687 -13.74 5.44 14.09
CA ALA A 687 -15.18 5.56 13.92
C ALA A 687 -15.52 6.47 12.72
N HIS A 688 -16.71 6.27 12.17
CA HIS A 688 -17.23 7.06 11.06
C HIS A 688 -17.30 8.56 11.41
N PRO A 689 -17.06 9.46 10.44
CA PRO A 689 -17.26 10.91 10.63
C PRO A 689 -18.69 11.32 11.05
N GLY A 690 -19.64 10.38 11.07
CA GLY A 690 -21.02 10.61 11.51
C GLY A 690 -21.07 10.98 12.99
N ALA A 691 -20.18 10.42 13.81
CA ALA A 691 -20.02 10.79 15.21
C ALA A 691 -19.66 12.28 15.37
N PHE A 692 -18.74 12.78 14.55
CA PHE A 692 -18.36 14.19 14.57
C PHE A 692 -19.53 15.09 14.12
N TYR A 693 -20.22 14.72 13.05
CA TYR A 693 -21.36 15.49 12.53
C TYR A 693 -22.52 15.55 13.52
N GLU A 694 -22.85 14.43 14.17
CA GLU A 694 -23.86 14.40 15.24
C GLU A 694 -23.44 15.28 16.40
N ARG A 695 -22.17 15.18 16.84
CA ARG A 695 -21.69 15.99 17.96
C ARG A 695 -21.73 17.49 17.64
N LEU A 696 -21.31 17.86 16.44
CA LEU A 696 -21.39 19.25 15.97
C LEU A 696 -22.84 19.75 15.93
N THR A 697 -23.76 18.89 15.49
CA THR A 697 -25.20 19.20 15.45
C THR A 697 -25.77 19.41 16.84
N SER A 698 -25.42 18.56 17.81
CA SER A 698 -25.95 18.62 19.17
C SER A 698 -25.30 19.74 20.01
N GLU A 699 -24.03 20.04 19.79
CA GLU A 699 -23.28 21.05 20.55
C GLU A 699 -23.42 22.47 19.99
N GLN A 700 -23.38 22.64 18.66
CA GLN A 700 -23.39 23.95 18.00
C GLN A 700 -24.65 24.20 17.14
N GLY A 701 -25.54 23.22 17.03
CA GLY A 701 -26.80 23.32 16.31
C GLY A 701 -26.75 22.86 14.85
N ALA A 702 -27.90 22.47 14.31
CA ALA A 702 -28.03 21.91 12.95
C ALA A 702 -27.55 22.86 11.84
N GLN A 703 -27.67 24.18 12.02
CA GLN A 703 -27.18 25.16 11.05
C GLN A 703 -25.64 25.16 10.97
N ALA A 704 -24.96 25.07 12.11
CA ALA A 704 -23.50 25.00 12.15
C ALA A 704 -23.00 23.71 11.50
N ALA A 705 -23.66 22.58 11.77
CA ALA A 705 -23.33 21.30 11.15
C ALA A 705 -23.54 21.31 9.62
N ALA A 706 -24.64 21.89 9.14
CA ALA A 706 -24.89 22.04 7.71
C ALA A 706 -23.82 22.92 7.03
N LEU A 707 -23.45 24.05 7.65
CA LEU A 707 -22.39 24.93 7.15
C LEU A 707 -21.02 24.24 7.15
N TRP A 708 -20.70 23.46 8.17
CA TRP A 708 -19.48 22.66 8.19
C TRP A 708 -19.47 21.65 7.03
N LEU A 709 -20.59 20.96 6.79
CA LEU A 709 -20.68 19.96 5.72
C LEU A 709 -20.49 20.60 4.33
N GLU A 710 -21.07 21.78 4.10
CA GLU A 710 -20.86 22.57 2.88
C GLU A 710 -19.37 22.91 2.70
N ARG A 711 -18.75 23.52 3.73
CA ARG A 711 -17.32 23.88 3.70
C ARG A 711 -16.39 22.69 3.53
N ALA A 712 -16.67 21.57 4.20
CA ALA A 712 -15.88 20.35 4.07
C ALA A 712 -15.91 19.82 2.62
N ASN A 713 -17.08 19.83 1.97
CA ASN A 713 -17.20 19.44 0.56
C ASN A 713 -16.52 20.44 -0.38
N GLU A 714 -16.62 21.74 -0.13
CA GLU A 714 -15.90 22.77 -0.89
C GLU A 714 -14.39 22.58 -0.80
N ARG A 715 -13.86 22.29 0.39
CA ARG A 715 -12.44 22.02 0.61
C ARG A 715 -11.98 20.75 -0.13
N LEU A 716 -12.72 19.65 -0.02
CA LEU A 716 -12.43 18.42 -0.74
C LEU A 716 -12.36 18.65 -2.27
N ALA A 717 -13.30 19.43 -2.82
CA ALA A 717 -13.28 19.81 -4.23
C ALA A 717 -12.10 20.75 -4.57
N ALA A 718 -11.78 21.70 -3.70
CA ALA A 718 -10.64 22.60 -3.88
C ALA A 718 -9.30 21.85 -3.86
N GLY A 719 -9.17 20.83 -3.01
CA GLY A 719 -8.00 19.97 -2.91
C GLY A 719 -7.74 19.17 -4.19
N GLU A 720 -8.77 18.51 -4.71
CA GLU A 720 -8.69 17.82 -6.00
C GLU A 720 -8.35 18.81 -7.13
N SER A 721 -9.00 19.98 -7.16
CA SER A 721 -8.69 21.04 -8.14
C SER A 721 -7.24 21.52 -8.04
N ALA A 722 -6.67 21.63 -6.83
CA ALA A 722 -5.28 22.02 -6.62
C ALA A 722 -4.31 20.97 -7.17
N LEU A 723 -4.54 19.68 -6.92
CA LEU A 723 -3.74 18.60 -7.47
C LEU A 723 -3.78 18.62 -9.01
N GLN A 724 -4.97 18.68 -9.59
CA GLN A 724 -5.16 18.73 -11.06
C GLN A 724 -4.46 19.95 -11.69
N ARG A 725 -4.53 21.13 -11.05
CA ARG A 725 -3.79 22.31 -11.50
C ARG A 725 -2.27 22.14 -11.36
N ASN A 726 -1.78 21.51 -10.29
CA ASN A 726 -0.36 21.24 -10.12
C ASN A 726 0.16 20.29 -11.21
N MET A 727 -0.59 19.23 -11.53
CA MET A 727 -0.27 18.30 -12.60
C MET A 727 -0.13 18.99 -13.97
N ARG A 728 -0.88 20.08 -14.18
CA ARG A 728 -0.80 20.95 -15.37
C ARG A 728 0.20 22.11 -15.26
N GLY A 729 1.00 22.18 -14.19
CA GLY A 729 1.93 23.29 -13.95
C GLY A 729 1.28 24.64 -13.61
N GLN A 730 -0.02 24.65 -13.30
CA GLN A 730 -0.83 25.86 -13.03
C GLN A 730 -0.92 26.21 -11.54
N ALA A 731 -0.44 25.33 -10.67
CA ALA A 731 -0.39 25.54 -9.22
C ALA A 731 0.88 24.92 -8.66
N ARG A 732 1.30 25.38 -7.49
CA ARG A 732 2.42 24.81 -6.74
C ARG A 732 1.89 24.33 -5.39
N LEU A 733 2.09 23.06 -5.07
CA LEU A 733 1.59 22.46 -3.82
C LEU A 733 2.54 22.70 -2.63
N PHE A 734 3.85 22.76 -2.91
CA PHE A 734 4.88 23.08 -1.92
C PHE A 734 5.28 24.56 -1.96
N ALA A 735 5.19 25.24 -0.82
CA ALA A 735 5.75 26.57 -0.62
C ALA A 735 6.54 26.61 0.69
N ALA A 736 7.85 26.83 0.60
CA ALA A 736 8.70 26.92 1.78
C ALA A 736 8.43 28.24 2.54
N PRO A 737 8.33 28.22 3.88
CA PRO A 737 8.17 29.43 4.67
C PRO A 737 9.43 30.31 4.56
N VAL A 738 9.25 31.59 4.19
CA VAL A 738 10.34 32.56 4.09
C VAL A 738 10.48 33.34 5.41
N ALA A 739 11.72 33.46 5.90
CA ALA A 739 12.08 34.20 7.12
C ALA A 739 11.21 33.82 8.34
N ARG A 740 10.93 32.52 8.53
CA ARG A 740 10.03 31.98 9.57
C ARG A 740 8.66 32.70 9.65
N ARG A 741 8.20 33.28 8.53
CA ARG A 741 6.95 34.07 8.44
C ARG A 741 6.96 35.39 9.25
N PHE A 742 8.13 35.97 9.53
CA PHE A 742 8.25 37.33 10.07
C PHE A 742 8.48 38.38 8.95
N SER A 743 8.24 39.65 9.26
CA SER A 743 8.50 40.79 8.37
C SER A 743 9.97 41.20 8.44
N GLY A 744 10.68 41.23 7.31
CA GLY A 744 12.10 41.61 7.22
C GLY A 744 12.85 40.85 6.12
N ASP A 745 14.09 41.26 5.83
CA ASP A 745 15.06 40.46 5.07
C ASP A 745 15.33 39.13 5.80
N GLU A 746 16.05 38.19 5.18
CA GLU A 746 16.24 36.79 5.62
C GLU A 746 16.66 36.56 7.10
N GLN A 747 17.04 37.59 7.85
CA GLN A 747 17.36 37.50 9.28
C GLN A 747 16.10 37.53 10.17
N VAL A 748 16.01 36.54 11.06
CA VAL A 748 14.91 36.39 12.03
C VAL A 748 15.03 37.42 13.14
N ASP A 749 13.97 38.21 13.37
CA ASP A 749 13.86 39.07 14.54
C ASP A 749 13.52 38.22 15.78
N HIS A 750 14.52 37.97 16.62
CA HIS A 750 14.39 37.16 17.82
C HIS A 750 13.45 37.77 18.88
N GLU A 751 13.32 39.10 18.94
CA GLU A 751 12.40 39.75 19.88
C GLU A 751 10.95 39.59 19.40
N ALA A 752 10.71 39.73 18.10
CA ALA A 752 9.41 39.42 17.49
C ALA A 752 9.01 37.94 17.68
N GLU A 753 9.97 37.02 17.53
CA GLU A 753 9.75 35.59 17.75
C GLU A 753 9.42 35.28 19.21
N ALA A 754 10.16 35.86 20.16
CA ALA A 754 9.85 35.70 21.58
C ALA A 754 8.47 36.29 21.93
N ALA A 755 8.12 37.46 21.40
CA ALA A 755 6.82 38.09 21.61
C ALA A 755 5.66 37.25 21.06
N LEU A 756 5.82 36.67 19.86
CA LEU A 756 4.88 35.70 19.29
C LEU A 756 4.63 34.55 20.27
N LEU A 757 5.69 33.88 20.71
CA LEU A 757 5.59 32.65 21.49
C LEU A 757 4.98 32.84 22.88
N LEU A 758 5.09 34.04 23.44
CA LEU A 758 4.54 34.39 24.75
C LEU A 758 3.10 34.92 24.68
N ASP A 759 2.60 35.28 23.49
CA ASP A 759 1.23 35.76 23.30
C ASP A 759 0.28 34.60 22.91
N PRO A 760 -0.62 34.15 23.82
CA PRO A 760 -1.52 33.04 23.54
C PRO A 760 -2.52 33.33 22.40
N THR A 761 -2.71 34.61 22.06
CA THR A 761 -3.62 35.05 20.99
C THR A 761 -2.93 35.20 19.65
N ALA A 762 -1.60 35.07 19.60
CA ALA A 762 -0.84 35.22 18.38
C ALA A 762 -1.23 34.17 17.33
N ARG A 763 -1.54 34.64 16.13
CA ARG A 763 -1.89 33.84 14.95
C ARG A 763 -1.21 34.42 13.75
N LEU A 764 -0.99 33.59 12.73
CA LEU A 764 -0.57 34.08 11.43
C LEU A 764 -1.68 35.01 10.88
N LYS A 765 -1.29 36.11 10.25
CA LYS A 765 -2.24 37.04 9.62
C LYS A 765 -2.47 36.63 8.16
N LEU A 766 -3.53 37.16 7.55
CA LEU A 766 -3.90 36.88 6.16
C LEU A 766 -2.82 37.27 5.13
N ASN A 767 -1.87 38.13 5.49
CA ASN A 767 -0.70 38.44 4.66
C ASN A 767 0.41 37.36 4.73
N GLY A 768 0.18 36.26 5.46
CA GLY A 768 1.14 35.17 5.63
C GLY A 768 2.26 35.47 6.62
N LYS A 769 2.10 36.49 7.48
CA LYS A 769 3.10 36.93 8.46
C LYS A 769 2.51 37.05 9.87
N TYR A 770 3.33 36.85 10.91
CA TYR A 770 2.88 36.89 12.31
C TYR A 770 2.70 38.31 12.87
N LEU A 771 3.55 39.25 12.43
CA LEU A 771 3.49 40.67 12.80
C LEU A 771 3.20 41.54 11.57
#